data_AF-A0A4Q5KMS7-F1
#
_entry.id   AF-A0A4Q5KMS7-F1
#
_cell.length_a   1.000
_cell.length_b   1.000
_cell.length_c   1.000
_cell.angle_alpha   90.00
_cell.angle_beta   90.00
_cell.angle_gamma   90.00
#
_symmetry.space_group_name_H-M   'P 1'
#
loop_
_entity.id
_entity.type
_entity.pdbx_description
1 polymer ?
#
loop_
_entity_poly.entity_id
_entity_poly.type
_entity_poly.pdbx_seq_one_letter_code
_entity_poly.pdbx_strand_id
1 'polypeptide(L)'
;MAVTISANGLSIVHKNSDGKANATLPDVCLTTVGNAVVPIPYGNSAKSADLANGSKTVTADGGNSIAIKGCSFSKSTGDSGGDKKGIASGTIEGEAKFITSSPTVRIEGKGVCRLSDQMTMNKANTMCLGGIDQDSVNVSTKEEGDYTIDIHCSYPRDGKPFSNAPFKLISNDGVIIHEGKLDAKGKCTVSSLANDYCHVHFDESEADYALVNRRKKNNRYNSALDDAVFFDKLVNHERAFWLLSTNTSRNNIWGIMGSKLLSDKYFIQILELEIQSHFELAINAKESQIMAQLFINALSPEAGSEQRVIDNLLIAASPPTYQLGAIIALFIQYPEKQSYHNLLARLRDLGRGNPKAFIDNFDWVSSKQQIATALDSLLSKLINRIEFLKTQADLKRYAPLVYIFNSHISQLKTFKRTLTDDITTCFKHTKDKINQISTDSDDVFAVKTDKVGHSIEANAFVHVVHALNETPEPLILQLNYDDLEKTPASNIPFKVIFSNEQVFEGVLNPNGYAQVWGGPKLTAHIEFGDKDKAQEAKDKLPDSYKALDVALDKIAKETAVTLLDNANEKPASALIVAQFKVLVDEHLAELNIQKENFNNLSFLEQSWQQSQHAFSGIKTGITEYVPDLGEFGELMTLANIDITSLVNAIAFGEVDELEKSFKDWKQRNQEQLSEASESMEMLILIVSDPEARQILASLPKKILEAMPADKVTEVLASQVSQAGVDSVVITGSTAAGAFAGGVGAPIMAAITVAATTGRKTGKLLEETINIISDIGKLNKDKFNTHDKVQHQEKSETKLPKTCPICNDVSCKNKTKPTLGKGENTRKNSALYAGIRKKVSGYPKTHIWYTGDRSLEVHHVIPCESVEDKIWRKMFNQFSYNINGPHNSVVLPAQAILACELNVQRHKGSHDQGMALNIDERVLSALNKHEKEKNNEKILVFQDTLFAKNNGNDFRYPKAATKLIKKVKDSVEKGNLCKYADNSKKMKSEFEKQMTEHSKKILGYIDSFEWTIAWDSRDYKPSSKLGCCGNEGIEAKRENNNRALECPDERNHELGKGKFNSKLELGK
;
A
#
# COMPACT_ATOMS: atom_id res chain seq x y z
N MET A 1 40.07 20.22 -67.09
CA MET A 1 41.09 19.19 -66.79
C MET A 1 40.39 17.85 -66.90
N ALA A 2 41.08 16.79 -67.33
CA ALA A 2 40.50 15.45 -67.30
C ALA A 2 40.11 15.12 -65.86
N VAL A 3 38.91 14.57 -65.65
CA VAL A 3 38.46 14.10 -64.33
C VAL A 3 39.38 12.95 -63.92
N THR A 4 39.88 12.92 -62.68
CA THR A 4 40.76 11.83 -62.21
C THR A 4 40.20 11.01 -61.05
N ILE A 5 39.00 11.38 -60.57
CA ILE A 5 38.37 10.76 -59.41
C ILE A 5 36.96 10.25 -59.74
N SER A 6 36.61 9.09 -59.17
CA SER A 6 35.28 8.51 -59.30
C SER A 6 34.67 8.15 -57.94
N ALA A 7 33.34 8.12 -57.88
CA ALA A 7 32.56 7.63 -56.76
C ALA A 7 31.55 6.61 -57.28
N ASN A 8 31.50 5.44 -56.66
CA ASN A 8 30.64 4.33 -57.08
C ASN A 8 30.85 3.91 -58.55
N GLY A 9 32.10 3.97 -59.03
CA GLY A 9 32.42 3.65 -60.43
C GLY A 9 31.95 4.69 -61.45
N LEU A 10 31.52 5.88 -61.01
CA LEU A 10 31.12 7.00 -61.87
C LEU A 10 31.99 8.22 -61.57
N SER A 11 32.44 8.91 -62.61
CA SER A 11 33.22 10.14 -62.45
C SER A 11 32.47 11.20 -61.64
N ILE A 12 33.18 11.84 -60.72
CA ILE A 12 32.64 12.94 -59.91
C ILE A 12 32.57 14.22 -60.76
N VAL A 13 31.55 15.05 -60.53
CA VAL A 13 31.42 16.35 -61.21
C VAL A 13 32.10 17.43 -60.37
N HIS A 14 32.96 18.25 -60.98
CA HIS A 14 33.57 19.42 -60.35
C HIS A 14 33.60 20.59 -61.34
N LYS A 15 33.87 21.81 -60.86
CA LYS A 15 33.72 23.05 -61.65
C LYS A 15 34.44 23.05 -63.00
N ASN A 16 35.57 22.38 -63.11
CA ASN A 16 36.35 22.30 -64.36
C ASN A 16 36.43 20.87 -64.92
N SER A 17 35.40 20.05 -64.67
CA SER A 17 35.26 18.70 -65.23
C SER A 17 34.85 18.67 -66.70
N ASP A 18 34.60 19.86 -67.29
CA ASP A 18 34.13 20.07 -68.66
C ASP A 18 32.79 19.37 -69.00
N GLY A 19 32.02 19.05 -67.97
CA GLY A 19 30.76 18.34 -68.11
C GLY A 19 29.63 19.21 -68.67
N LYS A 20 28.85 18.65 -69.60
CA LYS A 20 27.66 19.30 -70.17
C LYS A 20 26.40 18.46 -69.92
N ALA A 21 25.42 19.04 -69.24
CA ALA A 21 24.12 18.44 -69.07
C ALA A 21 23.19 18.98 -70.16
N ASN A 22 22.57 18.10 -70.95
CA ASN A 22 21.60 18.49 -71.99
C ASN A 22 20.20 18.01 -71.60
N ALA A 23 19.19 18.86 -71.76
CA ALA A 23 17.81 18.52 -71.45
C ALA A 23 17.36 17.33 -72.31
N THR A 24 16.84 16.30 -71.65
CA THR A 24 16.30 15.10 -72.32
C THR A 24 14.79 15.21 -72.53
N LEU A 25 14.14 16.17 -71.87
CA LEU A 25 12.74 16.54 -72.06
C LEU A 25 12.65 17.90 -72.78
N PRO A 26 11.58 18.18 -73.55
CA PRO A 26 11.43 19.45 -74.24
C PRO A 26 11.24 20.61 -73.25
N ASP A 27 12.01 21.69 -73.42
CA ASP A 27 11.88 22.90 -72.62
C ASP A 27 10.81 23.83 -73.19
N VAL A 28 9.55 23.62 -72.81
CA VAL A 28 8.43 24.34 -73.42
C VAL A 28 8.28 25.75 -72.83
N CYS A 29 8.50 26.76 -73.65
CA CYS A 29 8.33 28.17 -73.30
C CYS A 29 7.21 28.82 -74.10
N LEU A 30 6.50 29.76 -73.49
CA LEU A 30 5.55 30.61 -74.20
C LEU A 30 6.32 31.60 -75.09
N THR A 31 5.92 31.67 -76.35
CA THR A 31 6.61 32.45 -77.38
C THR A 31 5.61 33.22 -78.21
N THR A 32 5.90 34.49 -78.48
CA THR A 32 5.12 35.36 -79.36
C THR A 32 5.40 35.00 -80.83
N VAL A 33 4.38 34.50 -81.52
CA VAL A 33 4.41 34.22 -82.97
C VAL A 33 3.34 35.08 -83.64
N GLY A 34 3.77 36.17 -84.28
CA GLY A 34 2.86 37.19 -84.80
C GLY A 34 2.06 37.83 -83.66
N ASN A 35 0.72 37.76 -83.73
CA ASN A 35 -0.17 38.28 -82.69
C ASN A 35 -0.53 37.25 -81.60
N ALA A 36 -0.10 35.98 -81.72
CA ALA A 36 -0.47 34.91 -80.79
C ALA A 36 0.70 34.55 -79.86
N VAL A 37 0.40 34.17 -78.61
CA VAL A 37 1.37 33.56 -77.69
C VAL A 37 1.11 32.05 -77.66
N VAL A 38 2.09 31.27 -78.10
CA VAL A 38 1.97 29.80 -78.24
C VAL A 38 3.11 29.07 -77.53
N PRO A 39 2.88 27.85 -77.02
CA PRO A 39 3.93 27.04 -76.40
C PRO A 39 4.86 26.43 -77.46
N ILE A 40 6.17 26.70 -77.36
CA ILE A 40 7.20 26.17 -78.28
C ILE A 40 8.28 25.43 -77.46
N PRO A 41 8.65 24.19 -77.84
CA PRO A 41 9.74 23.46 -77.20
C PRO A 41 11.11 24.00 -77.66
N TYR A 42 11.96 24.32 -76.68
CA TYR A 42 13.37 24.70 -76.88
C TYR A 42 14.30 23.57 -76.42
N GLY A 43 15.51 23.55 -76.96
CA GLY A 43 16.61 22.78 -76.37
C GLY A 43 17.18 23.54 -75.18
N ASN A 44 17.63 22.84 -74.14
CA ASN A 44 18.31 23.48 -73.02
C ASN A 44 19.56 22.70 -72.61
N SER A 45 20.62 23.41 -72.22
CA SER A 45 21.85 22.81 -71.71
C SER A 45 22.52 23.65 -70.64
N ALA A 46 23.21 22.99 -69.70
CA ALA A 46 23.96 23.61 -68.62
C ALA A 46 25.37 23.00 -68.53
N LYS A 47 26.33 23.76 -67.99
CA LYS A 47 27.76 23.36 -67.96
C LYS A 47 28.30 23.32 -66.53
N SER A 48 29.20 22.38 -66.23
CA SER A 48 29.83 22.28 -64.91
C SER A 48 30.69 23.50 -64.54
N ALA A 49 31.17 24.25 -65.54
CA ALA A 49 31.83 25.55 -65.35
C ALA A 49 31.00 26.56 -64.53
N ASP A 50 29.67 26.47 -64.63
CA ASP A 50 28.72 27.33 -63.94
C ASP A 50 28.36 26.82 -62.52
N LEU A 51 29.08 25.82 -61.99
CA LEU A 51 28.86 25.24 -60.67
C LEU A 51 28.89 26.30 -59.56
N ALA A 52 27.76 26.39 -58.86
CA ALA A 52 27.50 27.21 -57.70
C ALA A 52 27.10 26.31 -56.51
N ASN A 53 27.44 26.74 -55.30
CA ASN A 53 27.13 26.02 -54.06
C ASN A 53 27.71 24.58 -53.99
N GLY A 54 28.84 24.33 -54.66
CA GLY A 54 29.64 23.12 -54.48
C GLY A 54 30.43 23.12 -53.17
N SER A 55 31.37 22.17 -53.02
CA SER A 55 32.27 22.09 -51.86
C SER A 55 33.14 23.33 -51.68
N LYS A 56 33.52 23.59 -50.42
CA LYS A 56 34.35 24.74 -50.00
C LYS A 56 35.70 24.32 -49.42
N THR A 57 35.75 23.26 -48.63
CA THR A 57 36.96 22.77 -47.94
C THR A 57 37.65 21.64 -48.68
N VAL A 58 36.93 20.95 -49.56
CA VAL A 58 37.47 19.83 -50.36
C VAL A 58 37.47 20.22 -51.83
N THR A 59 38.60 20.01 -52.50
CA THR A 59 38.78 20.33 -53.92
C THR A 59 39.29 19.14 -54.71
N ALA A 60 38.93 19.04 -56.00
CA ALA A 60 39.41 18.01 -56.92
C ALA A 60 40.14 18.61 -58.12
N ASP A 61 41.01 17.80 -58.74
CA ASP A 61 41.62 18.06 -60.04
C ASP A 61 42.13 19.49 -60.19
N GLY A 62 43.13 19.87 -59.38
CA GLY A 62 43.73 21.22 -59.41
C GLY A 62 42.92 22.31 -58.70
N GLY A 63 42.34 22.01 -57.53
CA GLY A 63 41.74 23.02 -56.65
C GLY A 63 40.28 23.37 -56.95
N ASN A 64 39.58 22.56 -57.77
CA ASN A 64 38.21 22.87 -58.18
C ASN A 64 37.17 22.44 -57.14
N SER A 65 36.12 23.27 -56.96
CA SER A 65 34.95 22.92 -56.14
C SER A 65 34.20 21.74 -56.77
N ILE A 66 33.78 20.81 -55.92
CA ILE A 66 33.14 19.54 -56.26
C ILE A 66 31.63 19.70 -56.11
N ALA A 67 30.86 19.15 -57.05
CA ALA A 67 29.42 19.15 -56.99
C ALA A 67 28.94 18.19 -55.88
N ILE A 68 28.17 18.72 -54.93
CA ILE A 68 27.60 17.98 -53.79
C ILE A 68 26.10 18.24 -53.72
N LYS A 69 25.35 17.34 -53.08
CA LYS A 69 23.89 17.42 -52.98
C LYS A 69 23.41 18.81 -52.55
N GLY A 70 22.54 19.41 -53.37
CA GLY A 70 22.02 20.76 -53.16
C GLY A 70 22.75 21.88 -53.91
N CYS A 71 23.83 21.56 -54.63
CA CYS A 71 24.46 22.49 -55.58
C CYS A 71 23.62 22.70 -56.85
N SER A 72 23.96 23.73 -57.62
CA SER A 72 23.34 24.02 -58.92
C SER A 72 24.38 24.54 -59.92
N PHE A 73 24.08 24.43 -61.21
CA PHE A 73 24.70 25.24 -62.24
C PHE A 73 23.89 26.52 -62.36
N SER A 74 24.55 27.66 -62.17
CA SER A 74 23.89 28.96 -61.96
C SER A 74 23.01 29.41 -63.12
N LYS A 75 23.18 28.84 -64.32
CA LYS A 75 22.37 29.08 -65.50
C LYS A 75 22.30 27.84 -66.41
N SER A 76 21.26 27.79 -67.23
CA SER A 76 21.13 26.90 -68.38
C SER A 76 20.88 27.77 -69.63
N THR A 77 21.00 27.23 -70.83
CA THR A 77 21.00 28.01 -72.09
C THR A 77 20.32 27.24 -73.22
N GLY A 78 19.63 27.97 -74.12
CA GLY A 78 19.00 27.42 -75.32
C GLY A 78 17.52 27.77 -75.50
N ASP A 79 16.89 28.33 -74.47
CA ASP A 79 15.47 28.69 -74.38
C ASP A 79 15.20 30.20 -74.43
N SER A 80 16.21 31.00 -74.75
CA SER A 80 16.13 32.47 -74.81
C SER A 80 15.13 33.02 -75.84
N GLY A 81 14.73 32.20 -76.82
CA GLY A 81 13.68 32.55 -77.79
C GLY A 81 12.27 32.60 -77.21
N GLY A 82 12.04 31.99 -76.04
CA GLY A 82 10.75 32.02 -75.35
C GLY A 82 10.52 33.35 -74.64
N ASP A 83 10.16 34.40 -75.37
CA ASP A 83 10.00 35.77 -74.84
C ASP A 83 8.91 35.91 -73.74
N LYS A 84 7.99 34.95 -73.64
CA LYS A 84 7.00 34.83 -72.55
C LYS A 84 7.36 33.76 -71.50
N LYS A 85 8.58 33.22 -71.56
CA LYS A 85 9.25 32.34 -70.59
C LYS A 85 8.68 30.92 -70.46
N GLY A 86 9.38 30.07 -69.71
CA GLY A 86 9.00 28.68 -69.45
C GLY A 86 7.62 28.54 -68.83
N ILE A 87 6.81 27.61 -69.33
CA ILE A 87 5.42 27.41 -68.88
C ILE A 87 5.35 27.04 -67.39
N ALA A 88 6.26 26.20 -66.92
CA ALA A 88 6.32 25.76 -65.54
C ALA A 88 7.23 26.65 -64.69
N SER A 89 8.35 27.12 -65.23
CA SER A 89 9.35 27.87 -64.45
C SER A 89 9.13 29.39 -64.39
N GLY A 90 8.43 29.97 -65.38
CA GLY A 90 8.35 31.41 -65.55
C GLY A 90 9.72 32.07 -65.78
N THR A 91 10.73 31.31 -66.21
CA THR A 91 12.08 31.80 -66.52
C THR A 91 12.53 31.36 -67.91
N ILE A 92 13.54 32.07 -68.43
CA ILE A 92 14.40 31.58 -69.49
C ILE A 92 15.82 31.50 -68.93
N GLU A 93 16.61 30.55 -69.39
CA GLU A 93 18.02 30.39 -69.01
C GLU A 93 18.26 30.27 -67.48
N GLY A 94 17.27 29.73 -66.75
CA GLY A 94 17.33 29.56 -65.30
C GLY A 94 18.32 28.48 -64.84
N GLU A 95 18.54 28.35 -63.52
CA GLU A 95 19.51 27.38 -62.99
C GLU A 95 19.16 25.91 -63.31
N ALA A 96 20.20 25.07 -63.31
CA ALA A 96 20.09 23.61 -63.38
C ALA A 96 20.53 22.97 -62.07
N LYS A 97 19.71 22.11 -61.46
CA LYS A 97 19.96 21.58 -60.11
C LYS A 97 20.01 20.06 -60.09
N PHE A 98 21.00 19.49 -59.41
CA PHE A 98 21.07 18.04 -59.22
C PHE A 98 19.91 17.53 -58.35
N ILE A 99 19.26 16.47 -58.83
CA ILE A 99 18.17 15.74 -58.19
C ILE A 99 18.74 14.57 -57.39
N THR A 100 19.68 13.81 -57.99
CA THR A 100 20.31 12.64 -57.38
C THR A 100 21.78 12.91 -57.03
N SER A 101 22.34 12.07 -56.17
CA SER A 101 23.75 12.11 -55.73
C SER A 101 24.16 10.73 -55.21
N SER A 102 25.45 10.50 -54.97
CA SER A 102 25.96 9.28 -54.34
C SER A 102 25.29 8.97 -52.99
N PRO A 103 24.89 7.71 -52.74
CA PRO A 103 24.35 7.28 -51.45
C PRO A 103 25.44 6.98 -50.40
N THR A 104 26.65 6.60 -50.83
CA THR A 104 27.72 6.12 -49.94
C THR A 104 28.93 7.04 -49.86
N VAL A 105 29.23 7.81 -50.91
CA VAL A 105 30.38 8.73 -50.93
C VAL A 105 29.90 10.13 -50.60
N ARG A 106 30.42 10.70 -49.51
CA ARG A 106 30.02 12.02 -49.00
C ARG A 106 31.22 12.95 -48.91
N ILE A 107 31.03 14.19 -49.35
CA ILE A 107 31.97 15.30 -49.21
C ILE A 107 31.27 16.40 -48.44
N GLU A 108 31.90 16.89 -47.38
CA GLU A 108 31.30 17.86 -46.45
C GLU A 108 29.94 17.38 -45.88
N GLY A 109 29.84 16.07 -45.62
CA GLY A 109 28.63 15.42 -45.11
C GLY A 109 27.49 15.28 -46.12
N LYS A 110 27.68 15.73 -47.38
CA LYS A 110 26.67 15.68 -48.45
C LYS A 110 27.09 14.69 -49.54
N GLY A 111 26.13 13.98 -50.13
CA GLY A 111 26.41 13.04 -51.22
C GLY A 111 27.04 13.75 -52.42
N VAL A 112 28.09 13.17 -53.00
CA VAL A 112 28.78 13.74 -54.17
C VAL A 112 27.95 13.52 -55.45
N CYS A 113 27.86 14.51 -56.32
CA CYS A 113 27.16 14.42 -57.61
C CYS A 113 28.10 13.82 -58.68
N ARG A 114 27.58 12.87 -59.46
CA ARG A 114 28.35 12.02 -60.37
C ARG A 114 27.81 12.11 -61.80
N LEU A 115 28.56 11.55 -62.74
CA LEU A 115 28.27 11.47 -64.18
C LEU A 115 26.77 11.24 -64.50
N SER A 116 26.16 10.19 -63.96
CA SER A 116 24.78 9.81 -64.31
C SER A 116 23.71 10.44 -63.41
N ASP A 117 24.04 11.39 -62.53
CA ASP A 117 23.07 11.97 -61.61
C ASP A 117 22.16 12.99 -62.32
N GLN A 118 20.84 12.84 -62.11
CA GLN A 118 19.81 13.59 -62.84
C GLN A 118 19.75 15.06 -62.43
N MET A 119 19.29 15.94 -63.33
CA MET A 119 19.19 17.37 -63.08
C MET A 119 17.87 17.98 -63.56
N THR A 120 17.36 18.99 -62.85
CA THR A 120 16.41 19.95 -63.41
C THR A 120 17.16 21.02 -64.22
N MET A 121 16.49 21.69 -65.16
CA MET A 121 17.03 22.81 -65.94
C MET A 121 15.98 23.91 -66.10
N ASN A 122 16.45 25.15 -66.32
CA ASN A 122 15.61 26.34 -66.36
C ASN A 122 14.62 26.40 -65.18
N LYS A 123 15.12 26.29 -63.93
CA LYS A 123 14.28 26.20 -62.72
C LYS A 123 13.17 25.15 -62.81
N ALA A 124 13.52 23.96 -63.31
CA ALA A 124 12.62 22.82 -63.49
C ALA A 124 11.51 23.01 -64.53
N ASN A 125 11.70 23.87 -65.53
CA ASN A 125 10.86 23.86 -66.73
C ASN A 125 11.08 22.60 -67.56
N THR A 126 12.31 22.09 -67.54
CA THR A 126 12.71 20.83 -68.16
C THR A 126 13.67 20.04 -67.27
N MET A 127 14.01 18.83 -67.69
CA MET A 127 14.91 17.93 -66.95
C MET A 127 15.93 17.27 -67.88
N CYS A 128 17.08 16.97 -67.31
CA CYS A 128 18.11 16.10 -67.85
C CYS A 128 18.12 14.80 -67.03
N LEU A 129 17.52 13.76 -67.60
CA LEU A 129 17.41 12.44 -66.96
C LEU A 129 18.61 11.53 -67.26
N GLY A 130 19.43 11.88 -68.25
CA GLY A 130 20.64 11.15 -68.63
C GLY A 130 21.89 11.51 -67.82
N GLY A 131 21.81 12.54 -66.98
CA GLY A 131 22.96 13.07 -66.24
C GLY A 131 23.87 13.96 -67.08
N ILE A 132 25.04 14.26 -66.54
CA ILE A 132 26.02 15.11 -67.21
C ILE A 132 26.87 14.26 -68.16
N ASP A 133 27.23 14.83 -69.31
CA ASP A 133 28.17 14.21 -70.25
C ASP A 133 29.59 14.69 -69.90
N GLN A 134 30.45 13.79 -69.39
CA GLN A 134 31.88 14.02 -69.08
C GLN A 134 32.66 12.69 -69.12
N ASP A 135 34.00 12.74 -69.16
CA ASP A 135 34.86 11.55 -69.23
C ASP A 135 34.70 10.60 -68.01
N SER A 136 34.77 9.29 -68.26
CA SER A 136 34.71 8.23 -67.23
C SER A 136 36.10 7.89 -66.66
N VAL A 137 36.20 7.64 -65.35
CA VAL A 137 37.45 7.24 -64.65
C VAL A 137 37.31 5.90 -63.94
N ASN A 138 38.22 4.97 -64.24
CA ASN A 138 38.38 3.68 -63.52
C ASN A 138 39.74 3.63 -62.81
N VAL A 139 39.77 3.27 -61.52
CA VAL A 139 41.00 3.08 -60.72
C VAL A 139 41.03 1.63 -60.20
N SER A 140 42.14 0.91 -60.40
CA SER A 140 42.38 -0.44 -59.85
C SER A 140 43.34 -0.41 -58.66
N THR A 141 43.02 -1.14 -57.59
CA THR A 141 43.76 -1.19 -56.31
C THR A 141 44.97 -2.14 -56.37
N LYS A 142 46.21 -1.63 -56.30
CA LYS A 142 47.37 -2.43 -55.87
C LYS A 142 48.52 -1.54 -55.37
N GLU A 143 48.89 -1.76 -54.11
CA GLU A 143 50.18 -1.52 -53.38
C GLU A 143 49.93 -0.93 -51.97
N GLU A 144 49.81 -1.80 -50.95
CA GLU A 144 49.82 -1.43 -49.53
C GLU A 144 50.86 -2.29 -48.78
N GLY A 145 51.62 -1.67 -47.87
CA GLY A 145 52.79 -2.25 -47.19
C GLY A 145 52.46 -3.19 -46.02
N ASP A 146 53.47 -3.55 -45.22
CA ASP A 146 53.32 -4.35 -44.00
C ASP A 146 52.85 -3.48 -42.82
N TYR A 147 51.91 -3.99 -42.02
CA TYR A 147 51.29 -3.28 -40.89
C TYR A 147 51.69 -3.89 -39.52
N THR A 148 51.62 -3.07 -38.48
CA THR A 148 51.86 -3.44 -37.08
C THR A 148 50.64 -3.10 -36.22
N ILE A 149 50.23 -4.02 -35.35
CA ILE A 149 49.11 -3.85 -34.43
C ILE A 149 49.53 -4.07 -32.96
N ASP A 150 49.01 -3.22 -32.08
CA ASP A 150 49.11 -3.38 -30.63
C ASP A 150 47.82 -3.97 -30.06
N ILE A 151 47.89 -5.17 -29.51
CA ILE A 151 46.77 -5.86 -28.89
C ILE A 151 46.82 -5.61 -27.38
N HIS A 152 45.71 -5.13 -26.82
CA HIS A 152 45.55 -4.90 -25.39
C HIS A 152 44.27 -5.58 -24.89
N CYS A 153 44.34 -6.33 -23.79
CA CYS A 153 43.17 -6.90 -23.13
C CYS A 153 43.20 -6.67 -21.62
N SER A 154 42.06 -6.29 -21.05
CA SER A 154 41.90 -5.97 -19.63
C SER A 154 40.58 -6.49 -19.04
N TYR A 155 40.50 -6.55 -17.71
CA TYR A 155 39.26 -6.88 -17.01
C TYR A 155 38.34 -5.65 -16.89
N PRO A 156 37.01 -5.80 -17.08
CA PRO A 156 36.07 -4.67 -17.16
C PRO A 156 35.88 -3.89 -15.85
N ARG A 157 36.05 -4.52 -14.68
CA ARG A 157 35.69 -3.93 -13.38
C ARG A 157 36.74 -2.96 -12.83
N ASP A 158 38.00 -3.29 -13.01
CA ASP A 158 39.13 -2.57 -12.40
C ASP A 158 40.19 -2.15 -13.42
N GLY A 159 39.97 -2.43 -14.71
CA GLY A 159 40.92 -2.12 -15.79
C GLY A 159 42.24 -2.88 -15.66
N LYS A 160 42.31 -3.91 -14.81
CA LYS A 160 43.57 -4.66 -14.61
C LYS A 160 43.90 -5.52 -15.84
N PRO A 161 45.20 -5.75 -16.11
CA PRO A 161 45.65 -6.58 -17.23
C PRO A 161 45.04 -7.98 -17.28
N PHE A 162 44.63 -8.43 -18.46
CA PHE A 162 44.41 -9.86 -18.74
C PHE A 162 45.74 -10.51 -19.13
N SER A 163 46.58 -10.77 -18.13
CA SER A 163 47.97 -11.20 -18.33
C SER A 163 48.09 -12.65 -18.79
N ASN A 164 49.14 -12.97 -19.56
CA ASN A 164 49.54 -14.33 -19.92
C ASN A 164 48.44 -15.15 -20.61
N ALA A 165 47.50 -14.50 -21.29
CA ALA A 165 46.48 -15.18 -22.07
C ALA A 165 46.98 -15.45 -23.50
N PRO A 166 46.93 -16.70 -23.99
CA PRO A 166 47.15 -17.00 -25.39
C PRO A 166 46.08 -16.33 -26.26
N PHE A 167 46.44 -15.94 -27.47
CA PHE A 167 45.50 -15.44 -28.46
C PHE A 167 45.88 -15.88 -29.87
N LYS A 168 44.87 -15.91 -30.74
CA LYS A 168 45.00 -16.17 -32.18
C LYS A 168 44.40 -15.03 -32.97
N LEU A 169 45.07 -14.62 -34.04
CA LEU A 169 44.50 -13.74 -35.05
C LEU A 169 43.98 -14.61 -36.19
N ILE A 170 42.73 -14.40 -36.57
CA ILE A 170 42.03 -15.20 -37.58
C ILE A 170 41.50 -14.25 -38.65
N SER A 171 41.84 -14.50 -39.92
CA SER A 171 41.30 -13.75 -41.06
C SER A 171 39.79 -13.95 -41.23
N ASN A 172 39.13 -13.10 -42.02
CA ASN A 172 37.70 -13.27 -42.36
C ASN A 172 37.37 -14.63 -42.99
N ASP A 173 38.33 -15.27 -43.67
CA ASP A 173 38.18 -16.59 -44.29
C ASP A 173 38.41 -17.75 -43.29
N GLY A 174 38.64 -17.44 -42.01
CA GLY A 174 38.82 -18.42 -40.94
C GLY A 174 40.24 -18.98 -40.80
N VAL A 175 41.21 -18.47 -41.57
CA VAL A 175 42.62 -18.89 -41.49
C VAL A 175 43.32 -18.18 -40.34
N ILE A 176 44.04 -18.92 -39.49
CA ILE A 176 44.90 -18.36 -38.43
C ILE A 176 46.10 -17.67 -39.08
N ILE A 177 46.23 -16.37 -38.91
CA ILE A 177 47.30 -15.53 -39.47
C ILE A 177 48.43 -15.27 -38.45
N HIS A 178 48.16 -15.38 -37.15
CA HIS A 178 49.16 -15.27 -36.09
C HIS A 178 48.70 -15.97 -34.80
N GLU A 179 49.64 -16.48 -34.02
CA GLU A 179 49.39 -16.97 -32.66
C GLU A 179 50.40 -16.31 -31.71
N GLY A 180 49.92 -15.81 -30.57
CA GLY A 180 50.74 -15.07 -29.63
C GLY A 180 50.22 -15.19 -28.20
N LYS A 181 50.87 -14.46 -27.30
CA LYS A 181 50.51 -14.42 -25.89
C LYS A 181 50.65 -13.01 -25.34
N LEU A 182 49.69 -12.60 -24.50
CA LEU A 182 49.76 -11.33 -23.81
C LEU A 182 50.83 -11.34 -22.71
N ASP A 183 51.52 -10.23 -22.54
CA ASP A 183 52.49 -10.03 -21.46
C ASP A 183 51.82 -9.83 -20.09
N ALA A 184 52.62 -9.58 -19.05
CA ALA A 184 52.13 -9.30 -17.70
C ALA A 184 51.27 -8.01 -17.59
N LYS A 185 51.34 -7.12 -18.59
CA LYS A 185 50.54 -5.89 -18.69
C LYS A 185 49.31 -6.08 -19.59
N GLY A 186 49.04 -7.29 -20.06
CA GLY A 186 47.90 -7.60 -20.91
C GLY A 186 48.05 -6.99 -22.30
N LYS A 187 49.29 -6.93 -22.82
CA LYS A 187 49.64 -6.33 -24.10
C LYS A 187 50.48 -7.27 -24.97
N CYS A 188 50.39 -7.11 -26.28
CA CYS A 188 51.26 -7.76 -27.26
C CYS A 188 51.33 -6.89 -28.52
N THR A 189 52.48 -6.86 -29.21
CA THR A 189 52.65 -6.16 -30.49
C THR A 189 52.95 -7.17 -31.57
N VAL A 190 52.18 -7.16 -32.66
CA VAL A 190 52.33 -8.06 -33.82
C VAL A 190 52.67 -7.21 -35.05
N SER A 191 53.72 -7.58 -35.79
CA SER A 191 54.17 -6.87 -36.99
C SER A 191 54.15 -7.78 -38.22
N SER A 192 54.35 -7.20 -39.41
CA SER A 192 54.40 -7.92 -40.69
C SER A 192 53.07 -8.54 -41.10
N LEU A 193 51.97 -7.82 -40.89
CA LEU A 193 50.63 -8.23 -41.29
C LEU A 193 50.23 -7.53 -42.61
N ALA A 194 49.56 -8.26 -43.50
CA ALA A 194 48.95 -7.68 -44.70
C ALA A 194 47.74 -6.80 -44.34
N ASN A 195 47.41 -5.80 -45.18
CA ASN A 195 46.19 -5.00 -44.98
C ASN A 195 44.94 -5.84 -45.22
N ASP A 196 44.29 -6.28 -44.14
CA ASP A 196 43.04 -7.02 -44.19
C ASP A 196 42.27 -6.86 -42.86
N TYR A 197 41.12 -7.51 -42.77
CA TYR A 197 40.33 -7.65 -41.56
C TYR A 197 40.63 -8.96 -40.84
N CYS A 198 40.79 -8.89 -39.53
CA CYS A 198 40.99 -10.07 -38.69
C CYS A 198 40.23 -10.01 -37.36
N HIS A 199 39.97 -11.17 -36.78
CA HIS A 199 39.36 -11.37 -35.48
C HIS A 199 40.43 -11.82 -34.48
N VAL A 200 40.36 -11.30 -33.25
CA VAL A 200 41.24 -11.73 -32.15
C VAL A 200 40.48 -12.73 -31.27
N HIS A 201 41.00 -13.95 -31.15
CA HIS A 201 40.45 -15.00 -30.32
C HIS A 201 41.34 -15.18 -29.10
N PHE A 202 40.83 -14.90 -27.90
CA PHE A 202 41.56 -15.08 -26.65
C PHE A 202 41.16 -16.37 -25.94
N ASP A 203 42.17 -17.15 -25.55
CA ASP A 203 42.03 -18.24 -24.59
C ASP A 203 42.09 -17.72 -23.14
N GLU A 204 41.89 -18.61 -22.17
CA GLU A 204 42.02 -18.24 -20.76
C GLU A 204 43.47 -17.89 -20.41
N SER A 205 43.62 -16.98 -19.45
CA SER A 205 44.92 -16.72 -18.84
C SER A 205 45.54 -18.02 -18.33
N GLU A 206 46.84 -18.21 -18.52
CA GLU A 206 47.56 -19.33 -17.91
C GLU A 206 47.91 -19.09 -16.42
N ALA A 207 47.58 -17.92 -15.87
CA ALA A 207 47.81 -17.65 -14.46
C ALA A 207 46.82 -18.41 -13.55
N ASP A 208 47.30 -18.84 -12.38
CA ASP A 208 46.45 -19.47 -11.36
C ASP A 208 45.28 -18.57 -10.97
N TYR A 209 44.10 -19.17 -10.79
CA TYR A 209 42.92 -18.42 -10.44
C TYR A 209 42.97 -17.90 -8.99
N ALA A 210 42.77 -16.61 -8.81
CA ALA A 210 42.77 -15.95 -7.51
C ALA A 210 41.58 -14.97 -7.37
N LEU A 211 40.92 -15.01 -6.21
CA LEU A 211 39.85 -14.07 -5.87
C LEU A 211 40.36 -12.62 -5.79
N VAL A 212 39.59 -11.69 -6.37
CA VAL A 212 39.87 -10.25 -6.33
C VAL A 212 39.55 -9.67 -4.96
N ASN A 213 38.34 -9.96 -4.46
CA ASN A 213 37.84 -9.46 -3.19
C ASN A 213 37.75 -10.62 -2.20
N ARG A 214 38.60 -10.58 -1.18
CA ARG A 214 38.55 -11.52 -0.06
C ARG A 214 37.62 -10.97 1.01
N ARG A 215 36.75 -11.83 1.55
CA ARG A 215 35.88 -11.43 2.66
C ARG A 215 36.78 -11.11 3.86
N LYS A 216 36.55 -9.95 4.49
CA LYS A 216 37.34 -9.47 5.62
C LYS A 216 37.18 -10.43 6.81
N LYS A 217 38.13 -10.40 7.76
CA LYS A 217 37.95 -11.11 9.04
C LYS A 217 36.77 -10.52 9.81
N ASN A 218 36.04 -11.36 10.52
CA ASN A 218 34.93 -10.94 11.36
C ASN A 218 35.44 -10.36 12.68
N ASN A 219 35.14 -9.08 12.94
CA ASN A 219 35.52 -8.43 14.19
C ASN A 219 34.74 -8.95 15.41
N ARG A 220 33.65 -9.69 15.20
CA ARG A 220 32.82 -10.30 16.24
C ARG A 220 33.15 -11.77 16.48
N TYR A 221 34.06 -12.36 15.69
CA TYR A 221 34.41 -13.77 15.81
C TYR A 221 34.95 -14.09 17.20
N ASN A 222 34.37 -15.11 17.83
CA ASN A 222 34.87 -15.65 19.08
C ASN A 222 34.65 -17.16 19.11
N SER A 223 35.74 -17.92 19.04
CA SER A 223 35.71 -19.38 19.03
C SER A 223 35.21 -19.98 20.35
N ALA A 224 35.38 -19.28 21.49
CA ALA A 224 35.08 -19.78 22.83
C ALA A 224 34.48 -18.68 23.71
N LEU A 225 33.28 -18.21 23.35
CA LEU A 225 32.57 -17.22 24.15
C LEU A 225 31.92 -17.90 25.37
N ASP A 226 32.36 -17.52 26.56
CA ASP A 226 31.86 -18.04 27.84
C ASP A 226 30.34 -17.81 27.97
N ASP A 227 29.61 -18.79 28.54
CA ASP A 227 28.15 -18.72 28.67
C ASP A 227 27.71 -17.46 29.42
N ALA A 228 28.41 -17.07 30.49
CA ALA A 228 28.02 -15.90 31.26
C ALA A 228 28.15 -14.62 30.42
N VAL A 229 29.24 -14.48 29.66
CA VAL A 229 29.46 -13.33 28.75
C VAL A 229 28.49 -13.36 27.56
N PHE A 230 28.12 -14.55 27.08
CA PHE A 230 27.17 -14.72 25.99
C PHE A 230 25.77 -14.25 26.41
N PHE A 231 25.28 -14.76 27.54
CA PHE A 231 23.96 -14.41 28.04
C PHE A 231 23.89 -12.99 28.59
N ASP A 232 24.97 -12.42 29.13
CA ASP A 232 25.03 -11.00 29.53
C ASP A 232 24.76 -10.06 28.34
N LYS A 233 25.28 -10.41 27.14
CA LYS A 233 25.00 -9.65 25.91
C LYS A 233 23.56 -9.78 25.43
N LEU A 234 22.90 -10.91 25.66
CA LEU A 234 21.52 -11.17 25.20
C LEU A 234 20.46 -10.61 26.15
N VAL A 235 20.69 -10.73 27.45
CA VAL A 235 19.74 -10.35 28.49
C VAL A 235 19.48 -8.84 28.53
N ASN A 236 20.32 -8.02 27.87
CA ASN A 236 20.21 -6.57 27.66
C ASN A 236 18.95 -5.88 28.23
N HIS A 237 19.10 -5.22 29.39
CA HIS A 237 18.04 -4.50 30.14
C HIS A 237 16.85 -5.36 30.67
N GLU A 238 16.81 -6.65 30.39
CA GLU A 238 15.92 -7.65 31.00
C GLU A 238 16.63 -8.41 32.13
N ARG A 239 15.91 -9.35 32.78
CA ARG A 239 16.47 -10.17 33.84
C ARG A 239 16.36 -11.65 33.51
N ALA A 240 17.50 -12.34 33.46
CA ALA A 240 17.56 -13.79 33.29
C ALA A 240 16.78 -14.53 34.40
N PHE A 241 16.05 -15.59 34.04
CA PHE A 241 15.18 -16.33 34.97
C PHE A 241 15.93 -16.95 36.16
N TRP A 242 17.25 -17.13 36.06
CA TRP A 242 18.08 -17.75 37.09
C TRP A 242 18.70 -16.77 38.11
N LEU A 243 18.38 -15.48 38.04
CA LEU A 243 18.82 -14.47 39.02
C LEU A 243 17.79 -14.28 40.15
N LEU A 244 18.23 -14.00 41.40
CA LEU A 244 17.40 -13.87 42.63
C LEU A 244 16.52 -12.60 42.67
N SER A 245 15.28 -12.69 43.19
CA SER A 245 14.33 -11.55 43.26
C SER A 245 14.22 -10.99 44.66
N THR A 246 14.41 -9.67 44.81
CA THR A 246 14.07 -8.94 46.05
C THR A 246 12.82 -8.07 45.91
N ASN A 247 12.17 -8.01 44.73
CA ASN A 247 10.97 -7.20 44.50
C ASN A 247 9.99 -7.88 43.51
N THR A 248 8.69 -7.62 43.68
CA THR A 248 7.55 -8.40 43.17
C THR A 248 6.99 -7.98 41.79
N SER A 249 7.71 -7.21 40.97
CA SER A 249 7.26 -6.90 39.60
C SER A 249 7.67 -7.99 38.61
N ARG A 250 6.72 -8.80 38.13
CA ARG A 250 6.92 -9.97 37.25
C ARG A 250 7.21 -9.68 35.76
N ASN A 251 7.42 -8.43 35.35
CA ASN A 251 7.10 -8.06 33.97
C ASN A 251 8.20 -8.16 32.91
N ASN A 252 9.40 -8.73 33.14
CA ASN A 252 10.36 -9.03 32.05
C ASN A 252 11.39 -10.08 32.49
N ILE A 253 11.10 -11.37 32.29
CA ILE A 253 12.03 -12.47 32.60
C ILE A 253 12.54 -13.10 31.29
N TRP A 254 13.84 -12.96 31.05
CA TRP A 254 14.54 -13.47 29.87
C TRP A 254 14.88 -14.96 30.01
N GLY A 255 14.73 -15.72 28.91
CA GLY A 255 15.16 -17.12 28.82
C GLY A 255 14.15 -18.20 29.24
N ILE A 256 12.88 -17.83 29.49
CA ILE A 256 11.77 -18.79 29.68
C ILE A 256 11.26 -19.18 28.28
N MET A 257 11.71 -20.32 27.74
CA MET A 257 11.31 -20.78 26.40
C MET A 257 10.00 -21.56 26.41
N GLY A 258 9.23 -21.44 25.31
CA GLY A 258 8.00 -22.20 25.05
C GLY A 258 8.27 -23.62 24.52
N SER A 259 7.22 -24.42 24.35
CA SER A 259 7.32 -25.81 23.87
C SER A 259 7.61 -25.95 22.37
N LYS A 260 7.42 -24.90 21.57
CA LYS A 260 7.78 -24.82 20.15
C LYS A 260 9.14 -24.13 20.00
N LEU A 261 10.17 -24.84 19.55
CA LEU A 261 11.54 -24.29 19.44
C LEU A 261 11.65 -23.22 18.35
N LEU A 262 11.00 -23.44 17.21
CA LEU A 262 11.25 -22.70 15.97
C LEU A 262 10.65 -21.30 15.95
N SER A 263 9.59 -21.07 16.72
CA SER A 263 8.98 -19.76 16.93
C SER A 263 9.36 -19.12 18.26
N ASP A 264 10.30 -19.73 19.03
CA ASP A 264 10.70 -19.20 20.31
C ASP A 264 11.65 -17.99 20.15
N LYS A 265 11.18 -16.82 20.60
CA LYS A 265 11.93 -15.56 20.50
C LYS A 265 13.33 -15.61 21.12
N TYR A 266 13.52 -16.34 22.22
CA TYR A 266 14.81 -16.41 22.92
C TYR A 266 15.76 -17.38 22.21
N PHE A 267 15.25 -18.45 21.62
CA PHE A 267 16.04 -19.33 20.76
C PHE A 267 16.57 -18.59 19.53
N ILE A 268 15.73 -17.78 18.87
CA ILE A 268 16.14 -16.99 17.71
C ILE A 268 17.24 -15.98 18.09
N GLN A 269 17.10 -15.27 19.23
CA GLN A 269 18.13 -14.37 19.74
C GLN A 269 19.47 -15.08 20.00
N ILE A 270 19.42 -16.28 20.59
CA ILE A 270 20.61 -17.12 20.82
C ILE A 270 21.24 -17.52 19.48
N LEU A 271 20.43 -17.95 18.52
CA LEU A 271 20.88 -18.36 17.20
C LEU A 271 21.57 -17.23 16.44
N GLU A 272 20.97 -16.04 16.42
CA GLU A 272 21.51 -14.88 15.73
C GLU A 272 22.84 -14.42 16.35
N LEU A 273 22.92 -14.29 17.67
CA LEU A 273 24.18 -13.89 18.31
C LEU A 273 25.28 -14.94 18.12
N GLU A 274 24.92 -16.22 18.16
CA GLU A 274 25.87 -17.30 17.90
C GLU A 274 26.36 -17.22 16.44
N ILE A 275 25.49 -17.08 15.44
CA ILE A 275 25.88 -16.89 14.03
C ILE A 275 26.81 -15.68 13.85
N GLN A 276 26.49 -14.54 14.46
CA GLN A 276 27.32 -13.32 14.34
C GLN A 276 28.75 -13.50 14.88
N SER A 277 28.92 -14.36 15.88
CA SER A 277 30.22 -14.60 16.53
C SER A 277 30.90 -15.91 16.11
N HIS A 278 30.20 -16.77 15.37
CA HIS A 278 30.69 -18.09 15.00
C HIS A 278 31.69 -18.09 13.85
N PHE A 279 31.45 -17.31 12.80
CA PHE A 279 32.24 -17.38 11.57
C PHE A 279 33.47 -16.47 11.60
N GLU A 280 34.61 -16.99 11.12
CA GLU A 280 35.90 -16.26 11.06
C GLU A 280 35.89 -15.12 10.03
N LEU A 281 35.10 -15.25 8.96
CA LEU A 281 34.94 -14.20 7.95
C LEU A 281 33.69 -13.37 8.24
N ALA A 282 33.81 -12.08 7.99
CA ALA A 282 32.83 -11.06 8.38
C ALA A 282 31.44 -11.43 7.87
N ILE A 283 30.47 -11.52 8.78
CA ILE A 283 29.05 -11.63 8.48
C ILE A 283 28.37 -10.38 9.03
N ASN A 284 27.60 -9.68 8.19
CA ASN A 284 26.86 -8.51 8.66
C ASN A 284 25.53 -8.92 9.31
N ALA A 285 24.89 -7.98 10.02
CA ALA A 285 23.64 -8.27 10.75
C ALA A 285 22.55 -8.84 9.83
N LYS A 286 22.35 -8.26 8.65
CA LYS A 286 21.34 -8.75 7.68
C LYS A 286 21.65 -10.15 7.16
N GLU A 287 22.91 -10.45 6.87
CA GLU A 287 23.33 -11.80 6.47
C GLU A 287 23.12 -12.83 7.60
N SER A 288 23.38 -12.42 8.84
CA SER A 288 23.15 -13.26 10.03
C SER A 288 21.68 -13.60 10.23
N GLN A 289 20.79 -12.61 10.07
CA GLN A 289 19.33 -12.80 10.16
C GLN A 289 18.82 -13.77 9.12
N ILE A 290 19.24 -13.57 7.86
CA ILE A 290 18.86 -14.44 6.74
C ILE A 290 19.34 -15.87 7.02
N MET A 291 20.57 -16.04 7.50
CA MET A 291 21.09 -17.35 7.86
C MET A 291 20.32 -17.99 9.02
N ALA A 292 19.97 -17.22 10.06
CA ALA A 292 19.18 -17.71 11.19
C ALA A 292 17.82 -18.24 10.73
N GLN A 293 17.12 -17.51 9.86
CA GLN A 293 15.84 -17.96 9.31
C GLN A 293 15.98 -19.23 8.45
N LEU A 294 17.00 -19.27 7.57
CA LEU A 294 17.24 -20.45 6.74
C LEU A 294 17.62 -21.68 7.58
N PHE A 295 18.29 -21.46 8.70
CA PHE A 295 18.61 -22.50 9.68
C PHE A 295 17.36 -23.02 10.40
N ILE A 296 16.44 -22.13 10.78
CA ILE A 296 15.13 -22.50 11.35
C ILE A 296 14.29 -23.30 10.35
N ASN A 297 14.24 -22.87 9.10
CA ASN A 297 13.51 -23.59 8.06
C ASN A 297 14.10 -25.00 7.84
N ALA A 298 15.43 -25.12 7.89
CA ALA A 298 16.11 -26.42 7.77
C ALA A 298 15.83 -27.36 8.95
N LEU A 299 15.52 -26.82 10.14
CA LEU A 299 15.16 -27.60 11.33
C LEU A 299 13.76 -28.24 11.25
N SER A 300 12.87 -27.78 10.37
CA SER A 300 11.54 -28.38 10.13
C SER A 300 11.15 -28.32 8.65
N PRO A 301 11.71 -29.21 7.82
CA PRO A 301 11.33 -29.24 6.43
C PRO A 301 9.89 -29.72 6.25
N GLU A 302 9.08 -28.97 5.49
CA GLU A 302 7.78 -29.45 5.03
C GLU A 302 7.98 -30.55 3.97
N ALA A 303 7.13 -31.58 4.01
CA ALA A 303 7.20 -32.73 3.11
C ALA A 303 7.28 -32.29 1.64
N GLY A 304 8.40 -32.61 0.96
CA GLY A 304 8.63 -32.33 -0.46
C GLY A 304 9.54 -31.13 -0.78
N SER A 305 10.05 -30.40 0.22
CA SER A 305 10.95 -29.24 0.04
C SER A 305 12.36 -29.38 0.63
N GLU A 306 12.64 -30.50 1.31
CA GLU A 306 13.85 -30.79 2.10
C GLU A 306 15.16 -30.36 1.42
N GLN A 307 15.39 -30.80 0.18
CA GLN A 307 16.65 -30.52 -0.52
C GLN A 307 16.86 -29.01 -0.80
N ARG A 308 15.81 -28.30 -1.21
CA ARG A 308 15.88 -26.85 -1.53
C ARG A 308 16.14 -25.99 -0.30
N VAL A 309 15.61 -26.40 0.85
CA VAL A 309 15.82 -25.68 2.12
C VAL A 309 17.27 -25.80 2.57
N ILE A 310 17.86 -26.99 2.46
CA ILE A 310 19.29 -27.21 2.76
C ILE A 310 20.20 -26.45 1.80
N ASP A 311 19.89 -26.46 0.49
CA ASP A 311 20.68 -25.72 -0.51
C ASP A 311 20.75 -24.23 -0.16
N ASN A 312 19.62 -23.62 0.25
CA ASN A 312 19.56 -22.22 0.67
C ASN A 312 20.39 -21.95 1.94
N LEU A 313 20.31 -22.83 2.94
CA LEU A 313 21.16 -22.72 4.13
C LEU A 313 22.65 -22.76 3.76
N LEU A 314 23.04 -23.66 2.86
CA LEU A 314 24.41 -23.77 2.38
C LEU A 314 24.87 -22.57 1.57
N ILE A 315 23.99 -21.98 0.75
CA ILE A 315 24.24 -20.73 0.04
C ILE A 315 24.58 -19.60 1.02
N ALA A 316 23.84 -19.49 2.14
CA ALA A 316 24.09 -18.47 3.15
C ALA A 316 25.34 -18.77 4.00
N ALA A 317 25.55 -20.03 4.39
CA ALA A 317 26.63 -20.45 5.28
C ALA A 317 28.01 -20.51 4.62
N SER A 318 28.07 -20.77 3.31
CA SER A 318 29.35 -20.94 2.61
C SER A 318 30.22 -19.68 2.62
N PRO A 319 29.74 -18.47 2.22
CA PRO A 319 30.57 -17.27 2.14
C PRO A 319 31.26 -16.83 3.45
N PRO A 320 30.61 -16.85 4.63
CA PRO A 320 31.27 -16.50 5.89
C PRO A 320 32.14 -17.65 6.46
N THR A 321 31.99 -18.88 5.99
CA THR A 321 32.81 -20.01 6.44
C THR A 321 34.24 -19.93 5.94
N TYR A 322 34.45 -19.68 4.65
CA TYR A 322 35.79 -19.70 4.06
C TYR A 322 35.88 -18.86 2.77
N GLN A 323 37.09 -18.55 2.32
CA GLN A 323 37.31 -17.51 1.29
C GLN A 323 36.68 -17.85 -0.07
N LEU A 324 36.64 -19.12 -0.49
CA LEU A 324 35.96 -19.52 -1.75
C LEU A 324 34.47 -19.82 -1.54
N GLY A 325 33.91 -19.55 -0.35
CA GLY A 325 32.52 -19.85 -0.05
C GLY A 325 31.50 -19.14 -0.95
N ALA A 326 31.84 -17.96 -1.47
CA ALA A 326 31.03 -17.27 -2.48
C ALA A 326 30.97 -18.03 -3.82
N ILE A 327 32.02 -18.78 -4.16
CA ILE A 327 32.06 -19.62 -5.36
C ILE A 327 31.20 -20.88 -5.15
N ILE A 328 31.23 -21.50 -3.97
CA ILE A 328 30.30 -22.61 -3.66
C ILE A 328 28.86 -22.14 -3.72
N ALA A 329 28.53 -21.01 -3.08
CA ALA A 329 27.20 -20.45 -3.14
C ALA A 329 26.75 -20.19 -4.59
N LEU A 330 27.66 -19.72 -5.44
CA LEU A 330 27.43 -19.56 -6.86
C LEU A 330 27.16 -20.91 -7.56
N PHE A 331 27.98 -21.94 -7.31
CA PHE A 331 27.82 -23.25 -7.93
C PHE A 331 26.50 -23.92 -7.54
N ILE A 332 26.09 -23.82 -6.27
CA ILE A 332 24.80 -24.34 -5.80
C ILE A 332 23.65 -23.63 -6.54
N GLN A 333 23.70 -22.30 -6.65
CA GLN A 333 22.67 -21.50 -7.34
C GLN A 333 22.68 -21.60 -8.86
N TYR A 334 23.75 -22.13 -9.45
CA TYR A 334 23.91 -22.11 -10.91
C TYR A 334 22.89 -23.04 -11.59
N PRO A 335 22.04 -22.55 -12.52
CA PRO A 335 21.03 -23.38 -13.16
C PRO A 335 21.65 -24.40 -14.12
N GLU A 336 21.11 -25.62 -14.15
CA GLU A 336 21.59 -26.73 -15.01
C GLU A 336 21.57 -26.40 -16.51
N LYS A 337 20.63 -25.56 -16.96
CA LYS A 337 20.45 -25.20 -18.38
C LYS A 337 21.30 -24.00 -18.84
N GLN A 338 22.13 -23.42 -17.97
CA GLN A 338 22.97 -22.27 -18.31
C GLN A 338 24.30 -22.71 -18.94
N SER A 339 24.83 -21.90 -19.85
CA SER A 339 26.05 -22.27 -20.60
C SER A 339 27.31 -22.25 -19.72
N TYR A 340 28.30 -23.06 -20.08
CA TYR A 340 29.64 -23.02 -19.47
C TYR A 340 30.30 -21.64 -19.64
N HIS A 341 30.09 -21.01 -20.79
CA HIS A 341 30.60 -19.66 -21.06
C HIS A 341 30.14 -18.64 -20.01
N ASN A 342 28.86 -18.69 -19.61
CA ASN A 342 28.32 -17.81 -18.58
C ASN A 342 28.90 -18.13 -17.19
N LEU A 343 29.19 -19.39 -16.90
CA LEU A 343 29.78 -19.82 -15.63
C LEU A 343 31.21 -19.25 -15.50
N LEU A 344 32.02 -19.40 -16.55
CA LEU A 344 33.36 -18.82 -16.60
C LEU A 344 33.32 -17.30 -16.50
N ALA A 345 32.36 -16.63 -17.16
CA ALA A 345 32.19 -15.19 -17.03
C ALA A 345 31.87 -14.75 -15.58
N ARG A 346 31.12 -15.56 -14.81
CA ARG A 346 30.86 -15.32 -13.38
C ARG A 346 32.13 -15.45 -12.55
N LEU A 347 32.97 -16.46 -12.84
CA LEU A 347 34.24 -16.64 -12.16
C LEU A 347 35.22 -15.50 -12.48
N ARG A 348 35.30 -15.06 -13.74
CA ARG A 348 36.13 -13.88 -14.12
C ARG A 348 35.66 -12.58 -13.44
N ASP A 349 34.43 -12.52 -12.94
CA ASP A 349 33.94 -11.40 -12.14
C ASP A 349 34.42 -11.45 -10.67
N LEU A 350 34.44 -12.65 -10.08
CA LEU A 350 34.87 -12.90 -8.70
C LEU A 350 36.40 -12.93 -8.55
N GLY A 351 37.12 -13.34 -9.60
CA GLY A 351 38.55 -13.60 -9.57
C GLY A 351 39.29 -13.18 -10.85
N ARG A 352 40.58 -13.51 -10.89
CA ARG A 352 41.51 -13.31 -12.00
C ARG A 352 42.27 -14.60 -12.24
N GLY A 353 42.84 -14.80 -13.43
CA GLY A 353 43.53 -16.04 -13.81
C GLY A 353 42.61 -16.99 -14.58
N ASN A 354 42.87 -18.30 -14.50
CA ASN A 354 42.22 -19.33 -15.31
C ASN A 354 40.96 -19.94 -14.65
N PRO A 355 39.73 -19.51 -15.00
CA PRO A 355 38.52 -20.09 -14.43
C PRO A 355 38.25 -21.54 -14.86
N LYS A 356 38.72 -21.98 -16.05
CA LYS A 356 38.54 -23.37 -16.53
C LYS A 356 39.38 -24.33 -15.68
N ALA A 357 40.69 -24.07 -15.61
CA ALA A 357 41.59 -24.87 -14.79
C ALA A 357 41.22 -24.86 -13.31
N PHE A 358 40.61 -23.76 -12.84
CA PHE A 358 40.09 -23.67 -11.48
C PHE A 358 38.89 -24.59 -11.23
N ILE A 359 37.93 -24.70 -12.16
CA ILE A 359 36.80 -25.63 -12.03
C ILE A 359 37.32 -27.08 -12.06
N ASP A 360 38.18 -27.42 -13.01
CA ASP A 360 38.70 -28.78 -13.21
C ASP A 360 39.45 -29.28 -11.97
N ASN A 361 40.19 -28.40 -11.30
CA ASN A 361 40.98 -28.70 -10.12
C ASN A 361 40.32 -28.26 -8.80
N PHE A 362 39.02 -27.94 -8.82
CA PHE A 362 38.34 -27.42 -7.62
C PHE A 362 38.29 -28.47 -6.50
N ASP A 363 38.81 -28.12 -5.31
CA ASP A 363 38.81 -29.02 -4.15
C ASP A 363 37.43 -29.04 -3.45
N TRP A 364 36.54 -29.87 -3.99
CA TRP A 364 35.22 -30.13 -3.44
C TRP A 364 35.27 -30.78 -2.05
N VAL A 365 36.30 -31.59 -1.76
CA VAL A 365 36.41 -32.34 -0.50
C VAL A 365 36.72 -31.40 0.65
N SER A 366 37.74 -30.56 0.49
CA SER A 366 38.12 -29.56 1.49
C SER A 366 37.01 -28.54 1.71
N SER A 367 36.35 -28.07 0.64
CA SER A 367 35.24 -27.11 0.74
C SER A 367 34.06 -27.69 1.52
N LYS A 368 33.66 -28.93 1.22
CA LYS A 368 32.61 -29.64 1.97
C LYS A 368 32.98 -29.79 3.44
N GLN A 369 34.22 -30.20 3.73
CA GLN A 369 34.68 -30.43 5.10
C GLN A 369 34.64 -29.15 5.93
N GLN A 370 35.09 -28.01 5.37
CA GLN A 370 35.08 -26.72 6.06
C GLN A 370 33.66 -26.28 6.43
N ILE A 371 32.72 -26.36 5.48
CA ILE A 371 31.32 -25.97 5.71
C ILE A 371 30.61 -26.92 6.67
N ALA A 372 30.79 -28.23 6.51
CA ALA A 372 30.24 -29.22 7.44
C ALA A 372 30.77 -29.00 8.87
N THR A 373 32.07 -28.76 9.03
CA THR A 373 32.68 -28.52 10.34
C THR A 373 32.16 -27.23 10.98
N ALA A 374 31.99 -26.16 10.20
CA ALA A 374 31.45 -24.90 10.70
C ALA A 374 30.00 -25.07 11.18
N LEU A 375 29.13 -25.68 10.38
CA LEU A 375 27.73 -25.90 10.77
C LEU A 375 27.59 -26.89 11.94
N ASP A 376 28.40 -27.96 11.99
CA ASP A 376 28.46 -28.88 13.13
C ASP A 376 28.88 -28.17 14.42
N SER A 377 29.90 -27.31 14.33
CA SER A 377 30.40 -26.53 15.45
C SER A 377 29.35 -25.52 15.92
N LEU A 378 28.67 -24.82 15.00
CA LEU A 378 27.58 -23.90 15.33
C LEU A 378 26.45 -24.62 16.07
N LEU A 379 25.98 -25.74 15.53
CA LEU A 379 24.97 -26.60 16.17
C LEU A 379 25.39 -27.07 17.56
N SER A 380 26.67 -27.45 17.72
CA SER A 380 27.21 -27.86 19.01
C SER A 380 27.16 -26.73 20.03
N LYS A 381 27.55 -25.51 19.64
CA LYS A 381 27.47 -24.33 20.51
C LYS A 381 26.03 -24.03 20.90
N LEU A 382 25.09 -24.06 19.95
CA LEU A 382 23.66 -23.87 20.22
C LEU A 382 23.11 -24.89 21.22
N ILE A 383 23.40 -26.18 21.00
CA ILE A 383 23.02 -27.25 21.94
C ILE A 383 23.56 -26.95 23.34
N ASN A 384 24.83 -26.54 23.45
CA ASN A 384 25.46 -26.20 24.73
C ASN A 384 24.79 -24.98 25.40
N ARG A 385 24.38 -23.95 24.64
CA ARG A 385 23.63 -22.80 25.20
C ARG A 385 22.29 -23.23 25.80
N ILE A 386 21.57 -24.12 25.13
CA ILE A 386 20.31 -24.66 25.66
C ILE A 386 20.55 -25.59 26.85
N GLU A 387 21.63 -26.38 26.85
CA GLU A 387 22.06 -27.19 27.99
C GLU A 387 22.44 -26.34 29.22
N PHE A 388 23.05 -25.17 29.00
CA PHE A 388 23.30 -24.20 30.05
C PHE A 388 21.98 -23.70 30.67
N LEU A 389 21.01 -23.27 29.84
CA LEU A 389 19.70 -22.82 30.33
C LEU A 389 18.96 -23.92 31.08
N LYS A 390 19.00 -25.16 30.57
CA LYS A 390 18.49 -26.34 31.27
C LYS A 390 19.11 -26.49 32.65
N THR A 391 20.43 -26.38 32.76
CA THR A 391 21.17 -26.50 34.03
C THR A 391 20.73 -25.41 35.01
N GLN A 392 20.55 -24.17 34.52
CA GLN A 392 20.05 -23.08 35.35
C GLN A 392 18.60 -23.32 35.83
N ALA A 393 17.72 -23.86 34.98
CA ALA A 393 16.36 -24.23 35.35
C ALA A 393 16.32 -25.34 36.40
N ASP A 394 17.19 -26.33 36.28
CA ASP A 394 17.33 -27.43 37.24
C ASP A 394 17.79 -26.92 38.62
N LEU A 395 18.80 -26.04 38.66
CA LEU A 395 19.27 -25.39 39.88
C LEU A 395 18.19 -24.55 40.58
N LYS A 396 17.24 -23.99 39.81
CA LYS A 396 16.06 -23.27 40.34
C LYS A 396 14.85 -24.17 40.59
N ARG A 397 14.96 -25.47 40.33
CA ARG A 397 13.88 -26.47 40.45
C ARG A 397 12.66 -26.18 39.58
N TYR A 398 12.87 -25.59 38.40
CA TYR A 398 11.82 -25.32 37.41
C TYR A 398 11.60 -26.53 36.49
N ALA A 399 10.96 -27.59 37.02
CA ALA A 399 10.76 -28.85 36.32
C ALA A 399 10.09 -28.73 34.92
N PRO A 400 9.08 -27.86 34.70
CA PRO A 400 8.49 -27.68 33.37
C PRO A 400 9.48 -27.16 32.33
N LEU A 401 10.37 -26.22 32.71
CA LEU A 401 11.39 -25.68 31.82
C LEU A 401 12.46 -26.71 31.48
N VAL A 402 12.88 -27.53 32.46
CA VAL A 402 13.82 -28.63 32.22
C VAL A 402 13.26 -29.61 31.17
N TYR A 403 11.97 -29.93 31.22
CA TYR A 403 11.32 -30.78 30.22
C TYR A 403 11.34 -30.14 28.82
N ILE A 404 10.98 -28.86 28.72
CA ILE A 404 11.00 -28.10 27.46
C ILE A 404 12.41 -28.07 26.86
N PHE A 405 13.43 -27.70 27.64
CA PHE A 405 14.81 -27.65 27.14
C PHE A 405 15.32 -29.02 26.69
N ASN A 406 14.96 -30.11 27.38
CA ASN A 406 15.32 -31.46 26.94
C ASN A 406 14.69 -31.81 25.57
N SER A 407 13.46 -31.38 25.31
CA SER A 407 12.81 -31.54 24.01
C SER A 407 13.59 -30.78 22.91
N HIS A 408 13.91 -29.52 23.17
CA HIS A 408 14.66 -28.66 22.25
C HIS A 408 16.05 -29.20 21.92
N ILE A 409 16.79 -29.63 22.95
CA ILE A 409 18.09 -30.29 22.80
C ILE A 409 17.97 -31.56 21.93
N SER A 410 16.89 -32.33 22.09
CA SER A 410 16.65 -33.54 21.32
C SER A 410 16.36 -33.25 19.84
N GLN A 411 15.60 -32.18 19.55
CA GLN A 411 15.34 -31.72 18.18
C GLN A 411 16.65 -31.28 17.49
N LEU A 412 17.44 -30.42 18.15
CA LEU A 412 18.74 -29.95 17.63
C LEU A 412 19.72 -31.10 17.40
N LYS A 413 19.78 -32.08 18.32
CA LYS A 413 20.62 -33.28 18.17
C LYS A 413 20.18 -34.16 17.00
N THR A 414 18.88 -34.24 16.73
CA THR A 414 18.35 -34.97 15.56
C THR A 414 18.76 -34.29 14.27
N PHE A 415 18.51 -32.99 14.13
CA PHE A 415 18.89 -32.22 12.94
C PHE A 415 20.41 -32.23 12.70
N LYS A 416 21.20 -32.14 13.77
CA LYS A 416 22.67 -32.26 13.68
C LYS A 416 23.12 -33.56 13.00
N ARG A 417 22.43 -34.67 13.25
CA ARG A 417 22.78 -35.98 12.64
C ARG A 417 22.42 -36.02 11.16
N THR A 418 21.26 -35.49 10.76
CA THR A 418 20.79 -35.53 9.37
C THR A 418 21.53 -34.54 8.47
N LEU A 419 21.88 -33.36 9.00
CA LEU A 419 22.51 -32.29 8.23
C LEU A 419 23.82 -32.74 7.54
N THR A 420 24.59 -33.64 8.15
CA THR A 420 25.86 -34.11 7.55
C THR A 420 25.63 -34.86 6.23
N ASP A 421 24.57 -35.67 6.17
CA ASP A 421 24.18 -36.42 4.99
C ASP A 421 23.58 -35.49 3.92
N ASP A 422 22.79 -34.50 4.35
CA ASP A 422 22.19 -33.50 3.47
C ASP A 422 23.26 -32.63 2.78
N ILE A 423 24.27 -32.20 3.54
CA ILE A 423 25.44 -31.46 2.99
C ILE A 423 26.18 -32.33 1.98
N THR A 424 26.39 -33.61 2.29
CA THR A 424 27.07 -34.53 1.38
C THR A 424 26.29 -34.71 0.07
N THR A 425 24.97 -34.80 0.16
CA THR A 425 24.08 -34.92 -1.00
C THR A 425 24.11 -33.65 -1.86
N CYS A 426 23.97 -32.47 -1.26
CA CYS A 426 24.02 -31.18 -1.96
C CYS A 426 25.36 -30.98 -2.71
N PHE A 427 26.48 -31.26 -2.05
CA PHE A 427 27.81 -31.14 -2.67
C PHE A 427 28.01 -32.11 -3.83
N LYS A 428 27.49 -33.33 -3.71
CA LYS A 428 27.55 -34.32 -4.79
C LYS A 428 26.74 -33.83 -6.01
N HIS A 429 25.48 -33.44 -5.81
CA HIS A 429 24.63 -32.94 -6.89
C HIS A 429 25.22 -31.69 -7.55
N THR A 430 25.72 -30.74 -6.74
CA THR A 430 26.35 -29.53 -7.26
C THR A 430 27.60 -29.84 -8.08
N LYS A 431 28.47 -30.76 -7.61
CA LYS A 431 29.65 -31.19 -8.34
C LYS A 431 29.27 -31.84 -9.69
N ASP A 432 28.34 -32.78 -9.67
CA ASP A 432 27.90 -33.50 -10.86
C ASP A 432 27.30 -32.51 -11.89
N LYS A 433 26.48 -31.56 -11.43
CA LYS A 433 25.93 -30.47 -12.24
C LYS A 433 27.01 -29.61 -12.89
N ILE A 434 27.98 -29.12 -12.12
CA ILE A 434 29.04 -28.24 -12.65
C ILE A 434 29.93 -29.00 -13.64
N ASN A 435 30.23 -30.26 -13.38
CA ASN A 435 30.98 -31.11 -14.31
C ASN A 435 30.22 -31.30 -15.63
N GLN A 436 28.92 -31.59 -15.56
CA GLN A 436 28.09 -31.75 -16.76
C GLN A 436 28.05 -30.47 -17.61
N ILE A 437 27.86 -29.31 -16.98
CA ILE A 437 27.87 -28.01 -17.67
C ILE A 437 29.22 -27.78 -18.35
N SER A 438 30.32 -28.21 -17.72
CA SER A 438 31.68 -28.03 -18.23
C SER A 438 31.99 -28.94 -19.43
N THR A 439 31.32 -30.09 -19.55
CA THR A 439 31.51 -31.02 -20.68
C THR A 439 30.67 -30.69 -21.91
N ASP A 440 29.54 -29.99 -21.73
CA ASP A 440 28.54 -29.75 -22.79
C ASP A 440 28.84 -28.51 -23.67
N SER A 441 30.05 -27.90 -23.60
CA SER A 441 30.33 -26.64 -24.31
C SER A 441 31.36 -26.75 -25.44
N ASP A 442 30.94 -26.33 -26.64
CA ASP A 442 31.84 -25.99 -27.75
C ASP A 442 32.55 -24.64 -27.53
N ASP A 443 33.76 -24.50 -28.11
CA ASP A 443 34.63 -23.32 -28.21
C ASP A 443 34.28 -22.10 -27.33
N VAL A 444 34.75 -22.13 -26.08
CA VAL A 444 34.52 -21.06 -25.10
C VAL A 444 35.70 -20.07 -25.04
N PHE A 445 35.49 -18.86 -25.56
CA PHE A 445 36.48 -17.78 -25.58
C PHE A 445 36.43 -16.87 -24.33
N ALA A 446 37.58 -16.26 -23.98
CA ALA A 446 37.68 -15.34 -22.85
C ALA A 446 37.14 -13.92 -23.16
N VAL A 447 37.11 -13.55 -24.42
CA VAL A 447 36.57 -12.29 -24.95
C VAL A 447 35.45 -12.61 -25.94
N LYS A 448 34.41 -11.79 -25.97
CA LYS A 448 33.31 -11.93 -26.93
C LYS A 448 33.85 -11.69 -28.35
N THR A 449 33.62 -12.63 -29.27
CA THR A 449 34.06 -12.49 -30.66
C THR A 449 33.25 -11.40 -31.37
N ASP A 450 33.95 -10.46 -32.02
CA ASP A 450 33.32 -9.37 -32.75
C ASP A 450 32.66 -9.89 -34.03
N LYS A 451 31.44 -9.44 -34.32
CA LYS A 451 30.67 -9.82 -35.53
C LYS A 451 31.28 -9.28 -36.83
N VAL A 452 32.13 -8.27 -36.72
CA VAL A 452 32.84 -7.61 -37.83
C VAL A 452 34.31 -7.62 -37.42
N GLY A 453 35.19 -8.12 -38.29
CA GLY A 453 36.63 -8.14 -38.03
C GLY A 453 37.18 -6.73 -37.82
N HIS A 454 38.32 -6.62 -37.16
CA HIS A 454 39.04 -5.36 -37.02
C HIS A 454 39.95 -5.15 -38.22
N SER A 455 39.98 -3.92 -38.75
CA SER A 455 40.95 -3.56 -39.78
C SER A 455 42.35 -3.50 -39.17
N ILE A 456 43.31 -4.16 -39.81
CA ILE A 456 44.72 -4.15 -39.41
C ILE A 456 45.33 -2.73 -39.46
N GLU A 457 44.76 -1.79 -40.21
CA GLU A 457 45.17 -0.38 -40.22
C GLU A 457 44.90 0.39 -38.93
N ALA A 458 44.07 -0.16 -38.03
CA ALA A 458 43.68 0.53 -36.80
C ALA A 458 44.85 0.72 -35.81
N ASN A 459 46.01 0.10 -36.05
CA ASN A 459 47.24 0.11 -35.24
C ASN A 459 47.10 -0.41 -33.79
N ALA A 460 45.89 -0.50 -33.23
CA ALA A 460 45.66 -1.06 -31.90
C ALA A 460 44.27 -1.72 -31.77
N PHE A 461 44.24 -2.91 -31.16
CA PHE A 461 43.02 -3.62 -30.78
C PHE A 461 42.89 -3.63 -29.26
N VAL A 462 41.85 -2.99 -28.74
CA VAL A 462 41.58 -2.92 -27.29
C VAL A 462 40.37 -3.79 -26.97
N HIS A 463 40.59 -4.84 -26.20
CA HIS A 463 39.58 -5.81 -25.79
C HIS A 463 39.37 -5.77 -24.28
N VAL A 464 38.18 -6.23 -23.89
CA VAL A 464 37.81 -6.41 -22.50
C VAL A 464 37.30 -7.83 -22.32
N VAL A 465 37.81 -8.51 -21.29
CA VAL A 465 37.40 -9.87 -20.94
C VAL A 465 35.90 -9.92 -20.72
N HIS A 466 35.25 -10.96 -21.25
CA HIS A 466 33.84 -11.21 -20.97
C HIS A 466 33.68 -11.66 -19.52
N ALA A 467 33.34 -10.70 -18.67
CA ALA A 467 32.92 -10.89 -17.29
C ALA A 467 31.56 -10.19 -17.10
N LEU A 468 30.72 -10.71 -16.20
CA LEU A 468 29.33 -10.29 -16.00
C LEU A 468 29.11 -8.85 -15.48
N ASN A 469 30.08 -7.95 -15.60
CA ASN A 469 29.83 -6.51 -15.52
C ASN A 469 28.90 -5.98 -16.65
N GLU A 470 28.40 -6.87 -17.50
CA GLU A 470 27.13 -6.72 -18.21
C GLU A 470 26.02 -7.65 -17.69
N THR A 471 25.72 -7.65 -16.39
CA THR A 471 24.36 -7.96 -15.91
C THR A 471 23.91 -6.89 -14.91
N PRO A 472 22.64 -6.48 -14.98
CA PRO A 472 22.10 -5.37 -14.22
C PRO A 472 22.06 -5.72 -12.74
N GLU A 473 21.89 -4.70 -11.90
CA GLU A 473 21.42 -4.88 -10.53
C GLU A 473 20.26 -5.90 -10.51
N PRO A 474 20.15 -6.74 -9.46
CA PRO A 474 19.08 -7.72 -9.37
C PRO A 474 17.75 -7.02 -9.63
N LEU A 475 16.87 -7.64 -10.40
CA LEU A 475 15.53 -7.11 -10.58
C LEU A 475 14.82 -7.25 -9.23
N ILE A 476 14.59 -6.13 -8.55
CA ILE A 476 13.96 -6.11 -7.23
C ILE A 476 12.45 -6.14 -7.43
N LEU A 477 11.80 -7.15 -6.88
CA LEU A 477 10.36 -7.26 -6.85
C LEU A 477 9.88 -6.96 -5.44
N GLN A 478 8.99 -5.97 -5.30
CA GLN A 478 8.26 -5.75 -4.07
C GLN A 478 6.77 -5.59 -4.38
N LEU A 479 5.92 -6.35 -3.70
CA LEU A 479 4.47 -6.25 -3.78
C LEU A 479 3.90 -5.92 -2.40
N ASN A 480 3.18 -4.81 -2.30
CA ASN A 480 2.49 -4.39 -1.08
C ASN A 480 1.01 -4.15 -1.39
N TYR A 481 0.15 -4.13 -0.37
CA TYR A 481 -1.21 -3.64 -0.50
C TYR A 481 -1.25 -2.10 -0.56
N ASP A 482 -2.33 -1.54 -1.09
CA ASP A 482 -2.53 -0.09 -1.20
C ASP A 482 -3.17 0.55 0.06
N ASP A 483 -2.95 -0.08 1.21
CA ASP A 483 -3.32 0.33 2.57
C ASP A 483 -2.39 1.43 3.11
N LEU A 484 -2.74 2.02 4.27
CA LEU A 484 -1.98 3.14 4.85
C LEU A 484 -0.54 2.74 5.18
N GLU A 485 -0.35 1.51 5.64
CA GLU A 485 0.94 0.97 6.05
C GLU A 485 1.64 0.18 4.94
N LYS A 486 1.13 0.11 3.71
CA LYS A 486 1.79 -0.64 2.61
C LYS A 486 2.19 -2.05 3.07
N THR A 487 1.21 -2.78 3.62
CA THR A 487 1.42 -4.12 4.16
C THR A 487 1.99 -5.03 3.07
N PRO A 488 3.04 -5.83 3.33
CA PRO A 488 3.62 -6.68 2.30
C PRO A 488 2.70 -7.84 1.90
N ALA A 489 2.65 -8.16 0.60
CA ALA A 489 1.92 -9.32 0.09
C ALA A 489 2.84 -10.55 0.11
N SER A 490 2.70 -11.41 1.13
CA SER A 490 3.62 -12.52 1.35
C SER A 490 3.38 -13.70 0.41
N ASN A 491 4.42 -14.47 0.11
CA ASN A 491 4.30 -15.80 -0.52
C ASN A 491 3.53 -15.81 -1.85
N ILE A 492 3.53 -14.68 -2.59
CA ILE A 492 2.87 -14.56 -3.89
C ILE A 492 3.79 -15.10 -4.99
N PRO A 493 3.32 -16.02 -5.86
CA PRO A 493 4.10 -16.44 -7.02
C PRO A 493 4.27 -15.29 -7.99
N PHE A 494 5.42 -15.21 -8.65
CA PHE A 494 5.69 -14.20 -9.66
C PHE A 494 6.32 -14.82 -10.91
N LYS A 495 6.14 -14.13 -12.02
CA LYS A 495 6.74 -14.44 -13.32
C LYS A 495 7.30 -13.18 -13.95
N VAL A 496 8.59 -13.17 -14.21
CA VAL A 496 9.30 -12.10 -14.94
C VAL A 496 9.54 -12.54 -16.37
N ILE A 497 8.97 -11.81 -17.32
CA ILE A 497 9.02 -12.10 -18.76
C ILE A 497 9.81 -10.99 -19.45
N PHE A 498 11.00 -11.30 -19.93
CA PHE A 498 11.85 -10.36 -20.64
C PHE A 498 11.42 -10.22 -22.11
N SER A 499 11.80 -9.13 -22.77
CA SER A 499 11.41 -8.85 -24.17
C SER A 499 11.97 -9.84 -25.19
N ASN A 500 12.92 -10.69 -24.81
CA ASN A 500 13.42 -11.84 -25.59
C ASN A 500 12.68 -13.14 -25.26
N GLU A 501 11.52 -13.06 -24.60
CA GLU A 501 10.69 -14.19 -24.18
C GLU A 501 11.31 -15.08 -23.08
N GLN A 502 12.47 -14.71 -22.52
CA GLN A 502 13.02 -15.40 -21.36
C GLN A 502 12.14 -15.18 -20.12
N VAL A 503 11.92 -16.26 -19.36
CA VAL A 503 11.03 -16.27 -18.21
C VAL A 503 11.78 -16.66 -16.94
N PHE A 504 11.54 -15.95 -15.84
CA PHE A 504 11.95 -16.32 -14.49
C PHE A 504 10.73 -16.41 -13.58
N GLU A 505 10.63 -17.48 -12.81
CA GLU A 505 9.51 -17.73 -11.91
C GLU A 505 10.03 -17.94 -10.49
N GLY A 506 9.24 -17.55 -9.50
CA GLY A 506 9.59 -17.65 -8.09
C GLY A 506 8.42 -17.26 -7.19
N VAL A 507 8.71 -17.12 -5.89
CA VAL A 507 7.72 -16.75 -4.88
C VAL A 507 8.30 -15.62 -4.02
N LEU A 508 7.48 -14.61 -3.71
CA LEU A 508 7.85 -13.53 -2.79
C LEU A 508 8.04 -14.07 -1.36
N ASN A 509 8.94 -13.49 -0.58
CA ASN A 509 9.11 -13.86 0.82
C ASN A 509 7.97 -13.29 1.73
N PRO A 510 7.98 -13.57 3.05
CA PRO A 510 6.98 -13.03 4.00
C PRO A 510 6.89 -11.50 4.07
N ASN A 511 7.90 -10.79 3.56
CA ASN A 511 7.95 -9.33 3.46
C ASN A 511 7.59 -8.84 2.04
N GLY A 512 6.91 -9.66 1.23
CA GLY A 512 6.45 -9.32 -0.12
C GLY A 512 7.58 -8.97 -1.08
N TYR A 513 8.75 -9.58 -0.89
CA TYR A 513 9.99 -9.20 -1.57
C TYR A 513 10.66 -10.39 -2.28
N ALA A 514 11.23 -10.14 -3.47
CA ALA A 514 12.13 -11.07 -4.15
C ALA A 514 13.23 -10.33 -4.94
N GLN A 515 14.35 -11.01 -5.17
CA GLN A 515 15.42 -10.56 -6.05
C GLN A 515 15.61 -11.57 -7.18
N VAL A 516 15.47 -11.12 -8.43
CA VAL A 516 15.75 -11.96 -9.59
C VAL A 516 17.15 -11.65 -10.11
N TRP A 517 18.07 -12.56 -9.81
CA TRP A 517 19.46 -12.48 -10.22
C TRP A 517 19.68 -13.14 -11.59
N GLY A 518 20.49 -12.49 -12.44
CA GLY A 518 20.91 -13.08 -13.73
C GLY A 518 19.91 -12.95 -14.88
N GLY A 519 18.97 -12.01 -14.82
CA GLY A 519 18.10 -11.66 -15.95
C GLY A 519 18.82 -10.82 -17.02
N PRO A 520 18.42 -10.90 -18.30
CA PRO A 520 19.00 -10.09 -19.38
C PRO A 520 18.68 -8.59 -19.19
N LYS A 521 19.55 -7.67 -19.67
CA LYS A 521 19.31 -6.20 -19.69
C LYS A 521 18.25 -5.82 -20.75
N LEU A 522 17.05 -6.33 -20.58
CA LEU A 522 15.93 -6.14 -21.48
C LEU A 522 14.72 -5.64 -20.71
N THR A 523 13.78 -5.02 -21.41
CA THR A 523 12.52 -4.63 -20.80
C THR A 523 11.82 -5.88 -20.28
N ALA A 524 11.60 -5.93 -18.96
CA ALA A 524 10.89 -7.01 -18.31
C ALA A 524 9.44 -6.60 -18.06
N HIS A 525 8.54 -7.57 -18.21
CA HIS A 525 7.19 -7.51 -17.69
C HIS A 525 7.06 -8.45 -16.51
N ILE A 526 6.21 -8.13 -15.56
CA ILE A 526 5.96 -8.96 -14.38
C ILE A 526 4.50 -9.32 -14.35
N GLU A 527 4.25 -10.58 -13.99
CA GLU A 527 2.96 -11.09 -13.56
C GLU A 527 3.11 -11.56 -12.12
N PHE A 528 2.16 -11.21 -11.27
CA PHE A 528 2.05 -11.71 -9.90
C PHE A 528 0.78 -12.56 -9.78
N GLY A 529 0.80 -13.54 -8.89
CA GLY A 529 -0.33 -14.41 -8.61
C GLY A 529 -0.51 -15.53 -9.63
N ASP A 530 -1.53 -16.34 -9.39
CA ASP A 530 -1.91 -17.49 -10.21
C ASP A 530 -3.32 -17.24 -10.72
N LYS A 531 -3.47 -17.10 -12.05
CA LYS A 531 -4.74 -16.75 -12.68
C LYS A 531 -5.80 -17.82 -12.49
N ASP A 532 -5.40 -19.09 -12.45
CA ASP A 532 -6.32 -20.21 -12.27
C ASP A 532 -6.83 -20.22 -10.82
N LYS A 533 -5.93 -20.05 -9.84
CA LYS A 533 -6.31 -19.91 -8.43
C LYS A 533 -7.15 -18.66 -8.17
N ALA A 534 -6.87 -17.55 -8.85
CA ALA A 534 -7.67 -16.33 -8.72
C ALA A 534 -9.09 -16.51 -9.25
N GLN A 535 -9.25 -17.27 -10.33
CA GLN A 535 -10.57 -17.59 -10.87
C GLN A 535 -11.29 -18.58 -9.94
N GLU A 536 -10.61 -19.64 -9.49
CA GLU A 536 -11.13 -20.57 -8.49
C GLU A 536 -11.57 -19.85 -7.21
N ALA A 537 -10.80 -18.86 -6.76
CA ALA A 537 -11.13 -18.05 -5.61
C ALA A 537 -12.41 -17.22 -5.81
N LYS A 538 -12.58 -16.61 -6.99
CA LYS A 538 -13.81 -15.88 -7.35
C LYS A 538 -15.04 -16.80 -7.35
N ASP A 539 -14.86 -18.05 -7.81
CA ASP A 539 -15.94 -19.03 -7.89
C ASP A 539 -16.30 -19.60 -6.51
N LYS A 540 -15.31 -19.78 -5.62
CA LYS A 540 -15.50 -20.34 -4.27
C LYS A 540 -15.98 -19.32 -3.22
N LEU A 541 -15.57 -18.06 -3.32
CA LEU A 541 -15.90 -17.02 -2.32
C LEU A 541 -17.40 -16.93 -1.99
N PRO A 542 -18.34 -16.93 -2.96
CA PRO A 542 -19.77 -16.92 -2.67
C PRO A 542 -20.25 -18.06 -1.77
N ASP A 543 -19.69 -19.26 -1.94
CA ASP A 543 -20.06 -20.42 -1.12
C ASP A 543 -19.36 -20.38 0.25
N SER A 544 -18.14 -19.86 0.33
CA SER A 544 -17.48 -19.58 1.62
C SER A 544 -18.23 -18.54 2.45
N TYR A 545 -18.78 -17.49 1.82
CA TYR A 545 -19.64 -16.52 2.49
C TYR A 545 -20.92 -17.15 3.04
N LYS A 546 -21.59 -18.02 2.25
CA LYS A 546 -22.75 -18.78 2.74
C LYS A 546 -22.37 -19.69 3.90
N ALA A 547 -21.23 -20.37 3.81
CA ALA A 547 -20.73 -21.23 4.88
C ALA A 547 -20.46 -20.44 6.17
N LEU A 548 -19.87 -19.25 6.05
CA LEU A 548 -19.67 -18.34 7.19
C LEU A 548 -21.00 -17.92 7.81
N ASP A 549 -21.97 -17.51 7.00
CA ASP A 549 -23.29 -17.09 7.48
C ASP A 549 -24.03 -18.21 8.24
N VAL A 550 -23.94 -19.44 7.73
CA VAL A 550 -24.48 -20.66 8.37
C VAL A 550 -23.73 -21.01 9.66
N ALA A 551 -22.41 -20.87 9.67
CA ALA A 551 -21.60 -21.12 10.87
C ALA A 551 -21.95 -20.11 11.98
N LEU A 552 -22.11 -18.84 11.63
CA LEU A 552 -22.56 -17.80 12.55
C LEU A 552 -23.99 -18.04 13.06
N ASP A 553 -24.91 -18.57 12.24
CA ASP A 553 -26.24 -18.98 12.71
C ASP A 553 -26.19 -20.08 13.78
N LYS A 554 -25.28 -21.05 13.62
CA LYS A 554 -25.11 -22.13 14.61
C LYS A 554 -24.54 -21.57 15.91
N ILE A 555 -23.50 -20.74 15.82
CA ILE A 555 -22.92 -20.04 16.97
C ILE A 555 -23.98 -19.20 17.68
N ALA A 556 -24.80 -18.46 16.92
CA ALA A 556 -25.84 -17.63 17.46
C ALA A 556 -26.87 -18.43 18.26
N LYS A 557 -27.31 -19.58 17.73
CA LYS A 557 -28.25 -20.50 18.40
C LYS A 557 -27.67 -21.08 19.68
N GLU A 558 -26.43 -21.56 19.66
CA GLU A 558 -25.81 -22.15 20.87
C GLU A 558 -25.53 -21.10 21.94
N THR A 559 -25.13 -19.90 21.53
CA THR A 559 -24.96 -18.76 22.42
C THR A 559 -26.30 -18.39 23.05
N ALA A 560 -27.36 -18.27 22.27
CA ALA A 560 -28.72 -18.02 22.75
C ALA A 560 -29.18 -19.07 23.78
N VAL A 561 -28.98 -20.37 23.50
CA VAL A 561 -29.30 -21.45 24.45
C VAL A 561 -28.54 -21.28 25.77
N THR A 562 -27.23 -21.06 25.69
CA THR A 562 -26.39 -20.89 26.89
C THR A 562 -26.81 -19.69 27.73
N LEU A 563 -27.17 -18.59 27.06
CA LEU A 563 -27.66 -17.38 27.72
C LEU A 563 -28.97 -17.63 28.46
N LEU A 564 -29.89 -18.37 27.85
CA LEU A 564 -31.15 -18.77 28.46
C LEU A 564 -30.93 -19.71 29.66
N ASP A 565 -30.04 -20.69 29.54
CA ASP A 565 -29.72 -21.63 30.61
C ASP A 565 -29.11 -20.90 31.82
N ASN A 566 -28.16 -20.00 31.60
CA ASN A 566 -27.56 -19.19 32.67
C ASN A 566 -28.60 -18.30 33.37
N ALA A 567 -29.52 -17.71 32.60
CA ALA A 567 -30.59 -16.89 33.15
C ALA A 567 -31.58 -17.70 34.00
N ASN A 568 -31.81 -18.97 33.64
CA ASN A 568 -32.65 -19.91 34.39
C ASN A 568 -31.96 -20.39 35.68
N GLU A 569 -30.64 -20.63 35.66
CA GLU A 569 -29.89 -21.07 36.84
C GLU A 569 -29.73 -19.97 37.91
N LYS A 570 -29.60 -18.71 37.48
CA LYS A 570 -29.45 -17.54 38.36
C LYS A 570 -30.47 -16.46 38.02
N PRO A 571 -31.76 -16.68 38.33
CA PRO A 571 -32.83 -15.76 37.94
C PRO A 571 -32.71 -14.43 38.71
N ALA A 572 -32.90 -13.31 38.01
CA ALA A 572 -32.99 -12.01 38.64
C ALA A 572 -34.27 -11.90 39.50
N SER A 573 -34.26 -11.01 40.50
CA SER A 573 -35.46 -10.75 41.29
C SER A 573 -36.60 -10.21 40.40
N ALA A 574 -37.85 -10.55 40.72
CA ALA A 574 -39.02 -10.11 39.96
C ALA A 574 -39.10 -8.58 39.79
N LEU A 575 -38.53 -7.81 40.73
CA LEU A 575 -38.44 -6.35 40.65
C LEU A 575 -37.45 -5.88 39.57
N ILE A 576 -36.29 -6.52 39.44
CA ILE A 576 -35.28 -6.23 38.40
C ILE A 576 -35.80 -6.68 37.03
N VAL A 577 -36.43 -7.87 36.96
CA VAL A 577 -37.08 -8.34 35.73
C VAL A 577 -38.17 -7.37 35.29
N ALA A 578 -39.01 -6.87 36.21
CA ALA A 578 -40.05 -5.90 35.87
C ALA A 578 -39.50 -4.55 35.38
N GLN A 579 -38.39 -4.06 35.95
CA GLN A 579 -37.70 -2.84 35.49
C GLN A 579 -37.13 -3.01 34.08
N PHE A 580 -36.55 -4.18 33.77
CA PHE A 580 -36.05 -4.49 32.44
C PHE A 580 -37.16 -4.83 31.44
N LYS A 581 -38.28 -5.39 31.90
CA LYS A 581 -39.42 -5.75 31.06
C LYS A 581 -40.05 -4.55 30.39
N VAL A 582 -40.13 -3.42 31.08
CA VAL A 582 -40.57 -2.15 30.47
C VAL A 582 -39.60 -1.71 29.36
N LEU A 583 -38.29 -1.80 29.57
CA LEU A 583 -37.26 -1.41 28.59
C LEU A 583 -37.21 -2.34 27.37
N VAL A 584 -37.39 -3.65 27.59
CA VAL A 584 -37.31 -4.67 26.53
C VAL A 584 -38.62 -4.80 25.77
N ASP A 585 -39.78 -4.64 26.42
CA ASP A 585 -41.09 -4.59 25.75
C ASP A 585 -41.23 -3.31 24.91
N GLU A 586 -40.66 -2.16 25.36
CA GLU A 586 -40.55 -0.94 24.54
C GLU A 586 -39.67 -1.18 23.28
N HIS A 587 -38.54 -1.88 23.44
CA HIS A 587 -37.62 -2.17 22.34
C HIS A 587 -38.14 -3.26 21.37
N LEU A 588 -38.86 -4.27 21.89
CA LEU A 588 -39.51 -5.32 21.10
C LEU A 588 -40.77 -4.82 20.38
N ALA A 589 -41.51 -3.87 20.96
CA ALA A 589 -42.61 -3.19 20.27
C ALA A 589 -42.09 -2.30 19.13
N GLU A 590 -40.95 -1.62 19.32
CA GLU A 590 -40.22 -0.94 18.25
C GLU A 590 -39.75 -1.91 17.16
N LEU A 591 -39.15 -3.06 17.53
CA LEU A 591 -38.67 -4.08 16.59
C LEU A 591 -39.80 -4.75 15.78
N ASN A 592 -40.99 -4.94 16.38
CA ASN A 592 -42.14 -5.53 15.70
C ASN A 592 -42.85 -4.55 14.76
N ILE A 593 -42.92 -3.26 15.09
CA ILE A 593 -43.36 -2.19 14.16
C ILE A 593 -42.28 -1.93 13.09
N GLN A 594 -41.01 -2.14 13.43
CA GLN A 594 -39.89 -2.06 12.50
C GLN A 594 -39.76 -3.30 11.60
N LYS A 595 -40.47 -4.41 11.80
CA LYS A 595 -40.34 -5.63 10.98
C LYS A 595 -40.63 -5.44 9.48
N GLU A 596 -41.52 -4.52 9.12
CA GLU A 596 -41.73 -4.11 7.71
C GLU A 596 -40.76 -3.01 7.23
N ASN A 597 -40.18 -2.22 8.16
CA ASN A 597 -39.14 -1.22 7.89
C ASN A 597 -37.69 -1.78 8.03
N PHE A 598 -37.57 -3.05 8.44
CA PHE A 598 -36.35 -3.78 8.80
C PHE A 598 -35.45 -4.03 7.58
N ASN A 599 -36.08 -4.07 6.40
CA ASN A 599 -35.40 -4.16 5.11
C ASN A 599 -34.83 -2.80 4.64
N ASN A 600 -35.10 -1.69 5.35
CA ASN A 600 -34.80 -0.31 4.89
C ASN A 600 -33.99 0.56 5.89
N LEU A 601 -33.51 0.01 7.02
CA LEU A 601 -32.61 0.68 7.96
C LEU A 601 -31.14 0.39 7.63
N SER A 602 -30.26 1.38 7.87
CA SER A 602 -28.82 1.21 7.65
C SER A 602 -28.20 0.33 8.74
N PHE A 603 -27.26 -0.51 8.31
CA PHE A 603 -26.37 -1.37 9.11
C PHE A 603 -25.73 -0.69 10.35
N LEU A 604 -25.58 0.63 10.31
CA LEU A 604 -24.83 1.42 11.29
C LEU A 604 -25.57 1.66 12.61
N GLU A 605 -26.89 1.84 12.54
CA GLU A 605 -27.70 2.16 13.73
C GLU A 605 -27.95 0.94 14.61
N GLN A 606 -28.04 -0.24 13.99
CA GLN A 606 -28.33 -1.52 14.65
C GLN A 606 -27.17 -1.98 15.55
N SER A 607 -25.92 -1.82 15.11
CA SER A 607 -24.74 -2.32 15.85
C SER A 607 -24.29 -1.40 16.99
N TRP A 608 -24.52 -0.08 16.89
CA TRP A 608 -23.86 0.89 17.78
C TRP A 608 -24.69 1.33 19.00
N GLN A 609 -26.03 1.39 18.92
CA GLN A 609 -26.84 1.74 20.10
C GLN A 609 -26.72 0.72 21.23
N GLN A 610 -26.54 -0.55 20.89
CA GLN A 610 -26.26 -1.60 21.86
C GLN A 610 -24.85 -1.43 22.45
N SER A 611 -23.84 -1.14 21.63
CA SER A 611 -22.42 -0.95 22.00
C SER A 611 -22.12 0.08 23.10
N GLN A 612 -23.01 1.04 23.33
CA GLN A 612 -22.76 2.17 24.23
C GLN A 612 -23.04 1.87 25.71
N HIS A 613 -23.81 0.83 26.02
CA HIS A 613 -24.18 0.51 27.40
C HIS A 613 -23.16 -0.36 28.16
N ALA A 614 -22.31 -1.16 27.48
CA ALA A 614 -21.31 -1.99 28.18
C ALA A 614 -20.01 -1.24 28.49
N PHE A 615 -19.57 -0.35 27.59
CA PHE A 615 -18.18 0.12 27.61
C PHE A 615 -17.88 1.26 28.60
N SER A 616 -18.89 1.95 29.14
CA SER A 616 -18.67 2.97 30.18
C SER A 616 -18.51 2.38 31.58
N GLY A 617 -18.89 1.12 31.81
CA GLY A 617 -18.93 0.50 33.14
C GLY A 617 -17.71 -0.33 33.54
N ILE A 618 -16.87 -0.77 32.60
CA ILE A 618 -15.84 -1.80 32.85
C ILE A 618 -14.49 -1.37 32.27
N LYS A 619 -13.96 -0.22 32.70
CA LYS A 619 -12.61 0.22 32.30
C LYS A 619 -11.49 -0.41 33.15
N THR A 620 -11.83 -1.30 34.10
CA THR A 620 -10.87 -1.79 35.10
C THR A 620 -10.72 -3.32 35.18
N GLY A 621 -11.43 -4.13 34.39
CA GLY A 621 -11.44 -5.60 34.58
C GLY A 621 -11.32 -6.51 33.35
N ILE A 622 -11.22 -5.98 32.13
CA ILE A 622 -11.27 -6.82 30.90
C ILE A 622 -9.87 -7.21 30.38
N THR A 623 -8.79 -6.66 30.92
CA THR A 623 -7.43 -7.02 30.49
C THR A 623 -6.96 -8.41 30.94
N GLU A 624 -7.76 -9.17 31.71
CA GLU A 624 -7.31 -10.44 32.31
C GLU A 624 -7.91 -11.72 31.71
N TYR A 625 -8.86 -11.65 30.78
CA TYR A 625 -9.43 -12.86 30.16
C TYR A 625 -9.69 -12.68 28.66
N VAL A 626 -8.60 -12.69 27.89
CA VAL A 626 -8.64 -13.11 26.48
C VAL A 626 -8.45 -14.63 26.50
N PRO A 627 -9.45 -15.44 26.12
CA PRO A 627 -9.22 -16.88 25.91
C PRO A 627 -8.10 -17.08 24.90
N ASP A 628 -7.36 -18.18 24.99
CA ASP A 628 -6.25 -18.50 24.07
C ASP A 628 -6.78 -18.59 22.62
N LEU A 629 -6.71 -17.48 21.89
CA LEU A 629 -7.02 -17.35 20.46
C LEU A 629 -5.87 -17.91 19.60
N GLY A 630 -4.94 -18.65 20.20
CA GLY A 630 -3.66 -18.99 19.61
C GLY A 630 -2.87 -17.73 19.24
N GLU A 631 -2.18 -17.81 18.11
CA GLU A 631 -1.29 -16.77 17.59
C GLU A 631 -2.00 -15.42 17.39
N PHE A 632 -3.30 -15.42 17.09
CA PHE A 632 -4.09 -14.20 16.88
C PHE A 632 -4.32 -13.39 18.17
N GLY A 633 -4.49 -14.04 19.32
CA GLY A 633 -4.69 -13.37 20.62
C GLY A 633 -3.39 -12.82 21.18
N GLU A 634 -2.30 -13.54 20.97
CA GLU A 634 -0.95 -13.06 21.25
C GLU A 634 -0.62 -11.83 20.40
N LEU A 635 -0.98 -11.84 19.10
CA LEU A 635 -0.84 -10.69 18.20
C LEU A 635 -1.63 -9.47 18.65
N MET A 636 -2.91 -9.63 19.03
CA MET A 636 -3.73 -8.52 19.54
C MET A 636 -3.14 -7.91 20.83
N THR A 637 -2.63 -8.77 21.71
CA THR A 637 -2.01 -8.36 22.98
C THR A 637 -0.65 -7.67 22.75
N LEU A 638 0.20 -8.22 21.87
CA LEU A 638 1.53 -7.71 21.53
C LEU A 638 1.47 -6.38 20.76
N ALA A 639 0.49 -6.22 19.87
CA ALA A 639 0.27 -4.99 19.13
C ALA A 639 -0.58 -3.95 19.89
N ASN A 640 -0.99 -4.25 21.13
CA ASN A 640 -1.84 -3.39 21.96
C ASN A 640 -3.09 -2.92 21.18
N ILE A 641 -3.68 -3.84 20.41
CA ILE A 641 -4.84 -3.55 19.57
C ILE A 641 -6.03 -3.35 20.49
N ASP A 642 -6.55 -2.13 20.54
CA ASP A 642 -7.84 -1.87 21.16
C ASP A 642 -8.91 -2.61 20.35
N ILE A 643 -9.65 -3.50 21.01
CA ILE A 643 -10.78 -4.23 20.41
C ILE A 643 -11.77 -3.27 19.74
N THR A 644 -11.88 -2.03 20.21
CA THR A 644 -12.67 -0.97 19.59
C THR A 644 -12.22 -0.67 18.16
N SER A 645 -10.92 -0.71 17.88
CA SER A 645 -10.35 -0.45 16.54
C SER A 645 -10.68 -1.57 15.56
N LEU A 646 -10.61 -2.83 16.01
CA LEU A 646 -11.01 -4.00 15.20
C LEU A 646 -12.51 -4.01 14.94
N VAL A 647 -13.32 -3.70 15.95
CA VAL A 647 -14.78 -3.53 15.81
C VAL A 647 -15.12 -2.44 14.81
N ASN A 648 -14.40 -1.31 14.85
CA ASN A 648 -14.57 -0.21 13.89
C ASN A 648 -14.18 -0.61 12.46
N ALA A 649 -13.10 -1.38 12.29
CA ALA A 649 -12.69 -1.89 10.99
C ALA A 649 -13.77 -2.80 10.38
N ILE A 650 -14.33 -3.72 11.17
CA ILE A 650 -15.40 -4.62 10.72
C ILE A 650 -16.71 -3.86 10.47
N ALA A 651 -17.11 -2.97 11.38
CA ALA A 651 -18.39 -2.26 11.29
C ALA A 651 -18.38 -1.10 10.26
N PHE A 652 -17.25 -0.46 10.02
CA PHE A 652 -17.19 0.77 9.22
C PHE A 652 -16.27 0.68 8.01
N GLY A 653 -15.54 -0.43 7.83
CA GLY A 653 -14.47 -0.52 6.84
C GLY A 653 -13.32 0.44 7.14
N GLU A 654 -13.25 0.96 8.38
CA GLU A 654 -12.23 1.91 8.82
C GLU A 654 -11.02 1.17 9.36
N VAL A 655 -10.12 0.82 8.46
CA VAL A 655 -8.89 0.11 8.79
C VAL A 655 -7.77 1.03 9.26
N ASP A 656 -7.80 2.35 8.97
CA ASP A 656 -6.68 3.25 9.29
C ASP A 656 -6.32 3.33 10.80
N GLU A 657 -7.28 3.25 11.72
CA GLU A 657 -6.96 3.29 13.16
C GLU A 657 -6.31 1.98 13.61
N LEU A 658 -6.81 0.87 13.08
CA LEU A 658 -6.22 -0.46 13.24
C LEU A 658 -4.81 -0.47 12.63
N GLU A 659 -4.63 0.00 11.39
CA GLU A 659 -3.35 0.17 10.70
C GLU A 659 -2.36 1.07 11.47
N LYS A 660 -2.83 2.19 12.02
CA LYS A 660 -1.98 3.10 12.82
C LYS A 660 -1.50 2.49 14.12
N SER A 661 -2.30 1.64 14.77
CA SER A 661 -1.79 0.90 15.93
C SER A 661 -0.59 0.01 15.59
N PHE A 662 -0.41 -0.30 14.30
CA PHE A 662 0.70 -1.07 13.77
C PHE A 662 1.85 -0.23 13.18
N LYS A 663 1.73 1.09 13.15
CA LYS A 663 2.78 1.97 12.61
C LYS A 663 4.07 1.90 13.43
N ASP A 664 3.95 1.77 14.75
CA ASP A 664 5.09 1.58 15.66
C ASP A 664 5.75 0.21 15.50
N TRP A 665 5.05 -0.75 14.88
CA TRP A 665 5.51 -2.12 14.68
C TRP A 665 6.66 -2.17 13.66
N LYS A 666 6.59 -1.36 12.58
CA LYS A 666 7.70 -1.19 11.63
C LYS A 666 8.97 -0.62 12.25
N GLN A 667 8.85 0.19 13.31
CA GLN A 667 9.99 0.76 14.03
C GLN A 667 10.50 -0.13 15.17
N ARG A 668 9.68 -1.04 15.70
CA ARG A 668 10.11 -2.07 16.66
C ARG A 668 10.91 -3.21 16.01
N ASN A 669 11.21 -3.11 14.70
CA ASN A 669 11.85 -4.13 13.90
C ASN A 669 13.39 -4.09 13.95
N GLN A 670 13.94 -4.94 14.81
CA GLN A 670 14.97 -5.88 14.39
C GLN A 670 14.42 -7.31 14.65
N GLU A 671 14.33 -8.11 13.57
CA GLU A 671 14.57 -9.57 13.55
C GLU A 671 13.46 -10.65 13.63
N GLN A 672 12.19 -10.47 14.07
CA GLN A 672 11.39 -11.68 14.44
C GLN A 672 9.91 -11.83 14.04
N LEU A 673 9.38 -11.21 12.99
CA LEU A 673 7.91 -11.18 12.79
C LEU A 673 7.39 -11.49 11.37
N SER A 674 7.86 -12.58 10.73
CA SER A 674 7.25 -13.09 9.49
C SER A 674 5.80 -13.58 9.71
N GLU A 675 5.56 -14.37 10.76
CA GLU A 675 4.22 -14.87 11.15
C GLU A 675 3.23 -13.73 11.42
N ALA A 676 3.78 -12.64 11.96
CA ALA A 676 3.05 -11.43 12.31
C ALA A 676 2.70 -10.58 11.07
N SER A 677 3.58 -10.52 10.08
CA SER A 677 3.32 -9.91 8.77
C SER A 677 2.25 -10.67 7.99
N GLU A 678 2.31 -12.01 8.01
CA GLU A 678 1.32 -12.87 7.34
C GLU A 678 -0.04 -12.80 8.03
N SER A 679 -0.07 -12.76 9.36
CA SER A 679 -1.29 -12.57 10.13
C SER A 679 -1.90 -11.18 9.91
N MET A 680 -1.07 -10.16 9.73
CA MET A 680 -1.50 -8.80 9.37
C MET A 680 -2.16 -8.78 7.99
N GLU A 681 -1.48 -9.36 7.01
CA GLU A 681 -2.00 -9.50 5.66
C GLU A 681 -3.36 -10.19 5.67
N MET A 682 -3.48 -11.32 6.40
CA MET A 682 -4.72 -12.06 6.54
C MET A 682 -5.84 -11.20 7.13
N LEU A 683 -5.54 -10.48 8.23
CA LEU A 683 -6.49 -9.58 8.86
C LEU A 683 -6.96 -8.49 7.89
N ILE A 684 -6.03 -7.81 7.22
CA ILE A 684 -6.32 -6.75 6.25
C ILE A 684 -7.17 -7.27 5.11
N LEU A 685 -6.89 -8.45 4.56
CA LEU A 685 -7.68 -9.08 3.50
C LEU A 685 -9.11 -9.38 3.95
N ILE A 686 -9.31 -9.83 5.19
CA ILE A 686 -10.64 -10.10 5.76
C ILE A 686 -11.40 -8.79 6.04
N VAL A 687 -10.78 -7.80 6.67
CA VAL A 687 -11.48 -6.54 7.00
C VAL A 687 -11.66 -5.63 5.79
N SER A 688 -10.86 -5.81 4.74
CA SER A 688 -11.07 -5.09 3.47
C SER A 688 -12.18 -5.72 2.63
N ASP A 689 -12.58 -6.96 2.94
CA ASP A 689 -13.69 -7.66 2.29
C ASP A 689 -15.06 -7.16 2.82
N PRO A 690 -15.86 -6.47 2.00
CA PRO A 690 -17.13 -5.89 2.42
C PRO A 690 -18.21 -6.94 2.72
N GLU A 691 -18.27 -8.03 1.94
CA GLU A 691 -19.22 -9.11 2.15
C GLU A 691 -18.91 -9.88 3.44
N ALA A 692 -17.63 -10.20 3.68
CA ALA A 692 -17.21 -10.86 4.93
C ALA A 692 -17.54 -9.99 6.15
N ARG A 693 -17.26 -8.68 6.09
CA ARG A 693 -17.62 -7.73 7.16
C ARG A 693 -19.11 -7.68 7.43
N GLN A 694 -19.94 -7.67 6.38
CA GLN A 694 -21.39 -7.64 6.53
C GLN A 694 -21.92 -8.88 7.25
N ILE A 695 -21.39 -10.07 6.90
CA ILE A 695 -21.77 -11.33 7.52
C ILE A 695 -21.31 -11.38 8.98
N LEU A 696 -20.05 -11.03 9.28
CA LEU A 696 -19.53 -10.97 10.65
C LEU A 696 -20.35 -10.03 11.53
N ALA A 697 -20.76 -8.88 10.99
CA ALA A 697 -21.58 -7.90 11.68
C ALA A 697 -23.05 -8.27 11.87
N SER A 698 -23.52 -9.35 11.25
CA SER A 698 -24.88 -9.85 11.46
C SER A 698 -25.02 -10.69 12.74
N LEU A 699 -23.92 -11.16 13.33
CA LEU A 699 -23.92 -12.08 14.47
C LEU A 699 -24.75 -11.60 15.68
N PRO A 700 -24.64 -10.36 16.19
CA PRO A 700 -25.45 -9.92 17.34
C PRO A 700 -26.96 -9.99 17.06
N LYS A 701 -27.38 -9.65 15.84
CA LYS A 701 -28.77 -9.78 15.40
C LYS A 701 -29.21 -11.25 15.36
N LYS A 702 -28.38 -12.15 14.82
CA LYS A 702 -28.67 -13.59 14.77
C LYS A 702 -28.84 -14.19 16.17
N ILE A 703 -28.07 -13.73 17.18
CA ILE A 703 -28.21 -14.16 18.58
C ILE A 703 -29.56 -13.72 19.15
N LEU A 704 -29.97 -12.47 18.91
CA LEU A 704 -31.28 -11.96 19.35
C LEU A 704 -32.43 -12.76 18.72
N GLU A 705 -32.34 -13.05 17.43
CA GLU A 705 -33.36 -13.81 16.68
C GLU A 705 -33.44 -15.29 17.11
N ALA A 706 -32.36 -15.84 17.68
CA ALA A 706 -32.32 -17.21 18.16
C ALA A 706 -32.96 -17.40 19.56
N MET A 707 -33.31 -16.32 20.27
CA MET A 707 -33.96 -16.39 21.59
C MET A 707 -35.48 -16.16 21.51
N PRO A 708 -36.28 -16.79 22.40
CA PRO A 708 -37.69 -16.42 22.56
C PRO A 708 -37.83 -14.96 22.99
N ALA A 709 -38.69 -14.19 22.32
CA ALA A 709 -38.86 -12.76 22.55
C ALA A 709 -39.23 -12.41 24.01
N ASP A 710 -40.00 -13.28 24.67
CA ASP A 710 -40.41 -13.15 26.07
C ASP A 710 -39.28 -13.43 27.08
N LYS A 711 -38.21 -14.09 26.64
CA LYS A 711 -37.06 -14.49 27.48
C LYS A 711 -35.84 -13.59 27.36
N VAL A 712 -35.76 -12.75 26.31
CA VAL A 712 -34.67 -11.77 26.15
C VAL A 712 -34.53 -10.86 27.37
N THR A 713 -35.66 -10.42 27.92
CA THR A 713 -35.72 -9.60 29.15
C THR A 713 -35.13 -10.29 30.37
N GLU A 714 -35.45 -11.57 30.56
CA GLU A 714 -35.00 -12.35 31.70
C GLU A 714 -33.48 -12.61 31.62
N VAL A 715 -32.97 -12.83 30.41
CA VAL A 715 -31.54 -12.96 30.13
C VAL A 715 -30.78 -11.66 30.42
N LEU A 716 -31.30 -10.50 29.99
CA LEU A 716 -30.67 -9.21 30.26
C LEU A 716 -30.71 -8.86 31.75
N ALA A 717 -31.82 -9.15 32.43
CA ALA A 717 -32.02 -8.86 33.85
C ALA A 717 -31.13 -9.74 34.76
N SER A 718 -30.90 -11.01 34.42
CA SER A 718 -30.06 -11.93 35.22
C SER A 718 -28.61 -11.46 35.32
N GLN A 719 -28.10 -10.84 34.26
CA GLN A 719 -26.69 -10.43 34.13
C GLN A 719 -26.29 -9.20 34.95
N VAL A 720 -27.26 -8.32 35.26
CA VAL A 720 -27.03 -7.11 36.08
C VAL A 720 -27.34 -7.32 37.57
N SER A 721 -27.81 -8.51 37.96
CA SER A 721 -28.05 -8.85 39.35
C SER A 721 -26.72 -9.15 40.09
N GLN A 722 -26.67 -8.88 41.40
CA GLN A 722 -25.46 -9.12 42.22
C GLN A 722 -25.02 -10.60 42.20
N ALA A 723 -25.97 -11.54 42.07
CA ALA A 723 -25.70 -12.98 41.88
C ALA A 723 -25.21 -13.32 40.45
N GLY A 724 -25.60 -12.54 39.45
CA GLY A 724 -25.05 -12.56 38.10
C GLY A 724 -23.60 -12.09 38.08
N VAL A 725 -23.26 -11.04 38.85
CA VAL A 725 -21.89 -10.51 39.01
C VAL A 725 -20.93 -11.50 39.70
N ASP A 726 -21.39 -12.35 40.60
CA ASP A 726 -20.53 -13.44 41.14
C ASP A 726 -20.37 -14.62 40.15
N SER A 727 -21.25 -14.73 39.14
CA SER A 727 -21.06 -15.58 37.95
C SER A 727 -20.24 -14.92 36.84
N VAL A 728 -20.00 -13.60 36.93
CA VAL A 728 -19.40 -12.77 35.88
C VAL A 728 -17.92 -13.08 35.66
N VAL A 729 -17.26 -13.78 36.59
CA VAL A 729 -15.86 -14.22 36.39
C VAL A 729 -15.73 -15.30 35.30
N ILE A 730 -16.81 -16.01 34.96
CA ILE A 730 -16.74 -17.15 34.02
C ILE A 730 -17.71 -17.01 32.83
N THR A 731 -18.87 -16.35 32.95
CA THR A 731 -19.86 -16.29 31.84
C THR A 731 -20.57 -14.95 31.63
N GLY A 732 -20.58 -14.04 32.62
CA GLY A 732 -21.43 -12.84 32.57
C GLY A 732 -20.83 -11.59 31.89
N SER A 733 -19.50 -11.44 31.85
CA SER A 733 -18.82 -10.37 31.09
C SER A 733 -19.02 -10.51 29.56
N THR A 734 -19.23 -11.75 29.15
CA THR A 734 -19.31 -12.25 27.78
C THR A 734 -20.60 -11.87 27.07
N ALA A 735 -21.72 -11.97 27.77
CA ALA A 735 -23.05 -11.75 27.24
C ALA A 735 -23.46 -10.27 27.21
N ALA A 736 -23.08 -9.52 28.24
CA ALA A 736 -23.16 -8.06 28.22
C ALA A 736 -22.25 -7.48 27.11
N GLY A 737 -21.15 -8.17 26.76
CA GLY A 737 -20.37 -7.88 25.56
C GLY A 737 -21.16 -8.15 24.26
N ALA A 738 -21.80 -9.31 24.14
CA ALA A 738 -22.61 -9.66 22.97
C ALA A 738 -23.83 -8.74 22.74
N PHE A 739 -24.44 -8.23 23.82
CA PHE A 739 -25.61 -7.34 23.75
C PHE A 739 -25.28 -5.86 23.93
N ALA A 740 -24.08 -5.51 24.37
CA ALA A 740 -23.72 -4.13 24.63
C ALA A 740 -22.32 -3.69 24.16
N GLY A 741 -21.71 -4.45 23.25
CA GLY A 741 -20.49 -4.12 22.49
C GLY A 741 -20.67 -4.50 21.01
N GLY A 742 -20.14 -3.70 20.09
CA GLY A 742 -20.35 -3.89 18.65
C GLY A 742 -19.77 -5.21 18.16
N VAL A 743 -20.15 -5.60 16.94
CA VAL A 743 -19.76 -6.78 16.12
C VAL A 743 -18.66 -7.73 16.64
N GLY A 744 -17.52 -7.25 17.15
CA GLY A 744 -16.45 -8.07 17.71
C GLY A 744 -16.73 -8.64 19.12
N ALA A 745 -17.59 -8.02 19.92
CA ALA A 745 -17.93 -8.50 21.25
C ALA A 745 -18.82 -9.78 21.23
N PRO A 746 -19.77 -9.95 20.29
CA PRO A 746 -20.45 -11.25 20.05
C PRO A 746 -19.53 -12.38 19.60
N ILE A 747 -18.49 -12.09 18.82
CA ILE A 747 -17.48 -13.08 18.39
C ILE A 747 -16.64 -13.49 19.60
N MET A 748 -16.13 -12.53 20.37
CA MET A 748 -15.47 -12.80 21.66
C MET A 748 -16.39 -13.47 22.67
N ALA A 749 -17.70 -13.20 22.58
CA ALA A 749 -18.69 -13.82 23.42
C ALA A 749 -18.84 -15.30 23.10
N ALA A 750 -18.99 -15.63 21.82
CA ALA A 750 -18.98 -17.00 21.32
C ALA A 750 -17.68 -17.72 21.69
N ILE A 751 -16.52 -17.06 21.61
CA ILE A 751 -15.22 -17.63 21.98
C ILE A 751 -15.14 -17.92 23.48
N THR A 752 -15.57 -16.97 24.33
CA THR A 752 -15.49 -17.13 25.79
C THR A 752 -16.57 -18.08 26.31
N VAL A 753 -17.75 -18.10 25.69
CA VAL A 753 -18.76 -19.15 25.90
C VAL A 753 -18.19 -20.50 25.48
N ALA A 754 -17.56 -20.63 24.30
CA ALA A 754 -16.93 -21.87 23.85
C ALA A 754 -15.80 -22.36 24.76
N ALA A 755 -15.01 -21.44 25.35
CA ALA A 755 -13.97 -21.76 26.32
C ALA A 755 -14.53 -22.27 27.66
N THR A 756 -15.81 -21.99 27.96
CA THR A 756 -16.44 -22.29 29.25
C THR A 756 -17.54 -23.36 29.17
N THR A 757 -18.11 -23.61 27.99
CA THR A 757 -19.19 -24.59 27.75
C THR A 757 -18.79 -25.73 26.79
N GLY A 758 -17.74 -26.47 27.12
CA GLY A 758 -17.52 -27.84 26.63
C GLY A 758 -17.17 -28.06 25.14
N ARG A 759 -16.83 -29.32 24.80
CA ARG A 759 -16.24 -29.75 23.50
C ARG A 759 -17.07 -29.51 22.23
N LYS A 760 -18.38 -29.24 22.31
CA LYS A 760 -19.25 -29.07 21.12
C LYS A 760 -19.16 -27.66 20.54
N THR A 761 -19.31 -26.63 21.38
CA THR A 761 -19.22 -25.22 21.01
C THR A 761 -17.82 -24.83 20.53
N GLY A 762 -16.77 -25.40 21.14
CA GLY A 762 -15.37 -25.22 20.71
C GLY A 762 -15.11 -25.68 19.26
N LYS A 763 -15.76 -26.76 18.81
CA LYS A 763 -15.65 -27.23 17.41
C LYS A 763 -16.31 -26.28 16.43
N LEU A 764 -17.47 -25.72 16.77
CA LEU A 764 -18.16 -24.74 15.91
C LEU A 764 -17.37 -23.45 15.75
N LEU A 765 -16.69 -23.03 16.82
CA LEU A 765 -15.78 -21.89 16.75
C LEU A 765 -14.57 -22.17 15.85
N GLU A 766 -13.93 -23.33 16.01
CA GLU A 766 -12.81 -23.76 15.17
C GLU A 766 -13.22 -23.86 13.69
N GLU A 767 -14.39 -24.45 13.40
CA GLU A 767 -15.00 -24.48 12.06
C GLU A 767 -15.17 -23.05 11.49
N THR A 768 -15.65 -22.11 12.30
CA THR A 768 -15.87 -20.72 11.87
C THR A 768 -14.56 -19.99 11.60
N ILE A 769 -13.55 -20.16 12.47
CA ILE A 769 -12.21 -19.57 12.28
C ILE A 769 -11.56 -20.10 11.01
N ASN A 770 -11.69 -21.40 10.75
CA ASN A 770 -11.19 -22.01 9.53
C ASN A 770 -11.85 -21.42 8.28
N ILE A 771 -13.18 -21.23 8.29
CA ILE A 771 -13.91 -20.57 7.19
C ILE A 771 -13.42 -19.13 6.98
N ILE A 772 -13.19 -18.37 8.05
CA ILE A 772 -12.68 -16.99 7.97
C ILE A 772 -11.26 -16.95 7.40
N SER A 773 -10.38 -17.85 7.85
CA SER A 773 -9.03 -18.01 7.32
C SER A 773 -9.05 -18.38 5.84
N ASP A 774 -9.94 -19.27 5.43
CA ASP A 774 -10.09 -19.67 4.04
C ASP A 774 -10.61 -18.52 3.18
N ILE A 775 -11.57 -17.71 3.65
CA ILE A 775 -11.99 -16.47 2.97
C ILE A 775 -10.80 -15.53 2.74
N GLY A 776 -9.95 -15.34 3.76
CA GLY A 776 -8.77 -14.49 3.62
C GLY A 776 -7.74 -15.06 2.63
N LYS A 777 -7.50 -16.38 2.61
CA LYS A 777 -6.67 -17.05 1.58
C LYS A 777 -7.26 -16.88 0.17
N LEU A 778 -8.56 -17.08 0.00
CA LEU A 778 -9.23 -16.88 -1.29
C LEU A 778 -9.14 -15.42 -1.75
N ASN A 779 -9.30 -14.45 -0.83
CA ASN A 779 -9.08 -13.04 -1.13
C ASN A 779 -7.62 -12.75 -1.51
N LYS A 780 -6.66 -13.40 -0.87
CA LYS A 780 -5.24 -13.32 -1.25
C LYS A 780 -5.02 -13.74 -2.70
N ASP A 781 -5.54 -14.88 -3.10
CA ASP A 781 -5.43 -15.40 -4.47
C ASP A 781 -6.17 -14.51 -5.48
N LYS A 782 -7.35 -14.02 -5.11
CA LYS A 782 -8.18 -13.12 -5.94
C LYS A 782 -7.53 -11.77 -6.19
N PHE A 783 -6.92 -11.14 -5.18
CA PHE A 783 -6.43 -9.76 -5.28
C PHE A 783 -4.97 -9.65 -5.72
N ASN A 784 -4.12 -10.63 -5.42
CA ASN A 784 -2.69 -10.57 -5.78
C ASN A 784 -2.38 -11.12 -7.17
N THR A 785 -3.39 -11.23 -8.03
CA THR A 785 -3.22 -11.57 -9.43
C THR A 785 -3.20 -10.32 -10.29
N HIS A 786 -2.06 -10.05 -10.91
CA HIS A 786 -1.80 -8.84 -11.69
C HIS A 786 -1.60 -9.20 -13.15
N ASP A 787 -2.19 -8.41 -14.05
CA ASP A 787 -1.93 -8.52 -15.48
C ASP A 787 -0.48 -8.15 -15.80
N LYS A 788 0.00 -8.60 -16.97
CA LYS A 788 1.34 -8.35 -17.47
C LYS A 788 1.63 -6.85 -17.53
N VAL A 789 2.40 -6.33 -16.56
CA VAL A 789 2.78 -4.93 -16.47
C VAL A 789 4.28 -4.77 -16.65
N GLN A 790 4.72 -3.65 -17.21
CA GLN A 790 6.16 -3.33 -17.28
C GLN A 790 6.75 -3.27 -15.87
N HIS A 791 7.96 -3.78 -15.68
CA HIS A 791 8.60 -3.85 -14.38
C HIS A 791 8.67 -2.51 -13.65
N GLN A 792 8.29 -2.54 -12.37
CA GLN A 792 8.50 -1.48 -11.38
C GLN A 792 9.05 -2.13 -10.12
N GLU A 793 9.97 -1.44 -9.41
CA GLU A 793 10.55 -1.97 -8.16
C GLU A 793 9.49 -2.19 -7.07
N LYS A 794 8.44 -1.37 -7.07
CA LYS A 794 7.34 -1.42 -6.10
C LYS A 794 6.01 -1.50 -6.84
N SER A 795 5.34 -2.62 -6.70
CA SER A 795 3.98 -2.87 -7.18
C SER A 795 2.99 -2.83 -6.03
N GLU A 796 1.74 -2.49 -6.33
CA GLU A 796 0.68 -2.38 -5.32
C GLU A 796 -0.56 -3.19 -5.69
N THR A 797 -1.00 -4.07 -4.79
CA THR A 797 -2.30 -4.75 -4.85
C THR A 797 -3.37 -3.81 -4.33
N LYS A 798 -4.39 -3.54 -5.15
CA LYS A 798 -5.52 -2.69 -4.77
C LYS A 798 -6.53 -3.46 -3.94
N LEU A 799 -6.75 -3.02 -2.71
CA LEU A 799 -7.79 -3.55 -1.85
C LEU A 799 -9.15 -2.93 -2.18
N PRO A 800 -10.26 -3.65 -1.94
CA PRO A 800 -11.60 -3.08 -2.05
C PRO A 800 -11.76 -1.92 -1.06
N LYS A 801 -12.03 -0.71 -1.57
CA LYS A 801 -12.32 0.46 -0.73
C LYS A 801 -13.82 0.69 -0.67
N THR A 802 -14.41 0.70 0.52
CA THR A 802 -15.77 1.23 0.70
C THR A 802 -15.75 2.75 0.77
N CYS A 803 -16.88 3.38 0.44
CA CYS A 803 -16.98 4.82 0.62
C CYS A 803 -16.90 5.19 2.11
N PRO A 804 -15.99 6.08 2.54
CA PRO A 804 -15.82 6.45 3.95
C PRO A 804 -17.00 7.26 4.53
N ILE A 805 -18.01 7.56 3.71
CA ILE A 805 -19.22 8.32 4.09
C ILE A 805 -20.43 7.39 4.24
N CYS A 806 -20.65 6.49 3.28
CA CYS A 806 -21.83 5.62 3.24
C CYS A 806 -21.51 4.11 3.34
N ASN A 807 -20.23 3.75 3.46
CA ASN A 807 -19.71 2.39 3.54
C ASN A 807 -20.09 1.47 2.35
N ASP A 808 -20.57 2.05 1.26
CA ASP A 808 -20.97 1.32 0.05
C ASP A 808 -19.77 1.10 -0.89
N VAL A 809 -19.58 -0.15 -1.31
CA VAL A 809 -18.55 -0.61 -2.26
C VAL A 809 -18.76 -0.07 -3.67
N SER A 810 -20.00 0.14 -4.09
CA SER A 810 -20.38 0.65 -5.41
C SER A 810 -20.25 2.17 -5.52
N CYS A 811 -20.17 2.85 -4.38
CA CYS A 811 -20.08 4.29 -4.33
C CYS A 811 -18.75 4.78 -4.94
N LYS A 812 -18.85 5.74 -5.87
CA LYS A 812 -17.70 6.34 -6.58
C LYS A 812 -16.77 7.14 -5.66
N ASN A 813 -17.26 7.56 -4.49
CA ASN A 813 -16.44 8.29 -3.55
C ASN A 813 -15.51 7.33 -2.79
N LYS A 814 -14.23 7.33 -3.16
CA LYS A 814 -13.19 6.54 -2.50
C LYS A 814 -12.23 7.40 -1.66
N THR A 815 -12.43 8.72 -1.65
CA THR A 815 -11.52 9.67 -1.01
C THR A 815 -11.99 9.99 0.39
N LYS A 816 -11.10 9.79 1.36
CA LYS A 816 -11.36 10.08 2.77
C LYS A 816 -11.53 11.59 2.99
N PRO A 817 -12.63 12.05 3.62
CA PRO A 817 -12.73 13.43 4.05
C PRO A 817 -11.66 13.70 5.11
N THR A 818 -10.88 14.77 4.95
CA THR A 818 -10.00 15.23 6.03
C THR A 818 -10.82 15.51 7.28
N LEU A 819 -10.50 14.84 8.39
CA LEU A 819 -11.12 15.06 9.70
C LEU A 819 -11.00 16.56 10.05
N GLY A 820 -12.14 17.22 10.15
CA GLY A 820 -12.24 18.61 10.54
C GLY A 820 -12.32 18.81 12.04
N LYS A 821 -12.34 20.07 12.47
CA LYS A 821 -12.48 20.49 13.89
C LYS A 821 -13.94 20.51 14.32
N GLY A 822 -14.65 19.41 14.13
CA GLY A 822 -16.03 19.26 14.56
C GLY A 822 -16.17 19.23 16.07
N GLU A 823 -17.34 19.62 16.57
CA GLU A 823 -17.61 19.62 18.00
C GLU A 823 -19.10 19.35 18.27
N ASN A 824 -19.40 18.25 18.95
CA ASN A 824 -20.77 17.86 19.34
C ASN A 824 -21.02 18.03 20.85
N THR A 825 -20.00 18.40 21.63
CA THR A 825 -20.13 18.61 23.08
C THR A 825 -20.31 20.09 23.41
N ARG A 826 -20.95 20.35 24.55
CA ARG A 826 -21.16 21.69 25.07
C ARG A 826 -19.82 22.35 25.43
N LYS A 827 -19.53 23.48 24.77
CA LYS A 827 -18.40 24.35 25.12
C LYS A 827 -18.88 25.79 25.27
N ASN A 828 -19.19 26.20 26.49
CA ASN A 828 -19.73 27.55 26.78
C ASN A 828 -18.83 28.66 26.21
N SER A 829 -17.51 28.56 26.31
CA SER A 829 -16.61 29.56 25.73
C SER A 829 -16.77 29.72 24.21
N ALA A 830 -16.90 28.60 23.48
CA ALA A 830 -17.11 28.59 22.03
C ALA A 830 -18.50 29.09 21.64
N LEU A 831 -19.53 28.68 22.41
CA LEU A 831 -20.91 29.09 22.22
C LEU A 831 -21.06 30.62 22.30
N TYR A 832 -20.57 31.21 23.40
CA TYR A 832 -20.62 32.65 23.61
C TYR A 832 -19.70 33.40 22.62
N ALA A 833 -18.56 32.84 22.23
CA ALA A 833 -17.71 33.43 21.21
C ALA A 833 -18.39 33.46 19.82
N GLY A 834 -19.18 32.45 19.49
CA GLY A 834 -19.97 32.39 18.25
C GLY A 834 -20.98 33.54 18.15
N ILE A 835 -21.70 33.80 19.24
CA ILE A 835 -22.64 34.93 19.33
C ILE A 835 -21.90 36.27 19.29
N ARG A 836 -20.82 36.45 20.06
CA ARG A 836 -20.02 37.70 20.06
C ARG A 836 -19.43 38.05 18.69
N LYS A 837 -19.16 37.05 17.84
CA LYS A 837 -18.73 37.27 16.45
C LYS A 837 -19.83 37.80 15.55
N LYS A 838 -21.10 37.52 15.85
CA LYS A 838 -22.26 38.00 15.10
C LYS A 838 -22.80 39.32 15.65
N VAL A 839 -22.79 39.45 16.97
CA VAL A 839 -23.27 40.62 17.71
C VAL A 839 -22.09 41.22 18.48
N SER A 840 -21.45 42.22 17.87
CA SER A 840 -20.34 42.93 18.51
C SER A 840 -20.81 43.60 19.80
N GLY A 841 -20.05 43.42 20.90
CA GLY A 841 -20.38 43.99 22.21
C GLY A 841 -21.42 43.20 23.03
N TYR A 842 -21.85 42.01 22.57
CA TYR A 842 -22.70 41.12 23.38
C TYR A 842 -22.03 40.79 24.73
N PRO A 843 -22.76 40.81 25.87
CA PRO A 843 -24.23 40.91 25.96
C PRO A 843 -24.80 42.33 25.99
N LYS A 844 -23.97 43.37 26.22
CA LYS A 844 -24.44 44.75 26.48
C LYS A 844 -25.15 45.41 25.30
N THR A 845 -24.85 44.98 24.08
CA THR A 845 -25.47 45.49 22.85
C THR A 845 -26.75 44.77 22.45
N HIS A 846 -27.13 43.69 23.15
CA HIS A 846 -28.36 42.97 22.85
C HIS A 846 -29.58 43.77 23.36
N ILE A 847 -30.64 43.85 22.55
CA ILE A 847 -31.83 44.68 22.83
C ILE A 847 -32.50 44.34 24.17
N TRP A 848 -32.44 43.07 24.58
CA TRP A 848 -33.02 42.58 25.84
C TRP A 848 -32.10 42.72 27.06
N TYR A 849 -30.89 43.26 26.92
CA TYR A 849 -29.96 43.36 28.05
C TYR A 849 -30.49 44.34 29.11
N THR A 850 -30.59 43.86 30.35
CA THR A 850 -31.02 44.63 31.54
C THR A 850 -29.95 44.64 32.65
N GLY A 851 -28.80 44.02 32.41
CA GLY A 851 -27.73 43.88 33.40
C GLY A 851 -26.98 42.57 33.26
N ASP A 852 -25.92 42.39 34.06
CA ASP A 852 -25.13 41.16 34.00
C ASP A 852 -25.97 39.93 34.38
N ARG A 853 -25.76 38.83 33.65
CA ARG A 853 -26.52 37.57 33.81
C ARG A 853 -28.03 37.69 33.49
N SER A 854 -28.47 38.75 32.80
CA SER A 854 -29.85 38.88 32.30
C SER A 854 -30.17 37.94 31.13
N LEU A 855 -29.15 37.60 30.32
CA LEU A 855 -29.28 36.80 29.10
C LEU A 855 -28.33 35.60 29.11
N GLU A 856 -28.77 34.49 28.53
CA GLU A 856 -27.98 33.27 28.31
C GLU A 856 -28.12 32.80 26.86
N VAL A 857 -27.13 32.06 26.37
CA VAL A 857 -27.16 31.45 25.03
C VAL A 857 -27.59 29.99 25.16
N HIS A 858 -28.64 29.61 24.44
CA HIS A 858 -29.21 28.27 24.40
C HIS A 858 -28.79 27.50 23.14
N HIS A 859 -28.54 26.19 23.25
CA HIS A 859 -28.45 25.29 22.10
C HIS A 859 -29.85 24.85 21.68
N VAL A 860 -30.23 25.14 20.43
CA VAL A 860 -31.57 24.82 19.91
C VAL A 860 -31.71 23.34 19.52
N ILE A 861 -30.68 22.74 18.96
CA ILE A 861 -30.48 21.29 18.99
C ILE A 861 -29.64 21.03 20.24
N PRO A 862 -30.20 20.40 21.29
CA PRO A 862 -29.49 20.09 22.51
C PRO A 862 -28.28 19.21 22.23
N CYS A 863 -27.22 19.34 23.03
CA CYS A 863 -26.03 18.51 22.88
C CYS A 863 -26.38 17.03 23.12
N GLU A 864 -27.30 16.78 24.05
CA GLU A 864 -27.91 15.50 24.40
C GLU A 864 -28.52 14.78 23.19
N SER A 865 -28.95 15.53 22.17
CA SER A 865 -29.50 14.96 20.94
C SER A 865 -28.45 14.45 19.97
N VAL A 866 -27.18 14.84 20.16
CA VAL A 866 -26.03 14.56 19.27
C VAL A 866 -24.80 14.04 20.03
N GLU A 867 -25.00 13.51 21.24
CA GLU A 867 -23.93 13.03 22.12
C GLU A 867 -23.26 11.75 21.62
N ASP A 868 -23.94 10.97 20.76
CA ASP A 868 -23.40 9.72 20.27
C ASP A 868 -22.14 9.90 19.40
N LYS A 869 -21.31 8.84 19.35
CA LYS A 869 -20.05 8.88 18.59
C LYS A 869 -20.26 8.98 17.07
N ILE A 870 -21.43 8.61 16.55
CA ILE A 870 -21.74 8.75 15.12
C ILE A 870 -21.87 10.24 14.80
N TRP A 871 -22.63 11.00 15.59
CA TRP A 871 -22.68 12.45 15.48
C TRP A 871 -21.32 13.10 15.70
N ARG A 872 -20.52 12.63 16.67
CA ARG A 872 -19.12 13.11 16.84
C ARG A 872 -18.32 12.96 15.55
N LYS A 873 -18.39 11.78 14.95
CA LYS A 873 -17.67 11.44 13.71
C LYS A 873 -18.17 12.29 12.54
N MET A 874 -19.48 12.38 12.34
CA MET A 874 -20.08 13.23 11.31
C MET A 874 -19.69 14.69 11.50
N PHE A 875 -19.72 15.20 12.72
CA PHE A 875 -19.34 16.59 13.00
C PHE A 875 -17.87 16.82 12.69
N ASN A 876 -16.98 15.88 13.03
CA ASN A 876 -15.58 15.94 12.60
C ASN A 876 -15.46 15.91 11.07
N GLN A 877 -16.11 14.95 10.42
CA GLN A 877 -16.09 14.75 8.97
C GLN A 877 -16.56 15.99 8.20
N PHE A 878 -17.65 16.60 8.64
CA PHE A 878 -18.25 17.77 8.02
C PHE A 878 -17.78 19.09 8.65
N SER A 879 -16.86 19.05 9.62
CA SER A 879 -16.38 20.23 10.36
C SER A 879 -17.50 21.06 11.01
N TYR A 880 -18.59 20.41 11.41
CA TYR A 880 -19.75 21.05 12.03
C TYR A 880 -19.52 21.25 13.54
N ASN A 881 -19.89 22.40 14.06
CA ASN A 881 -19.73 22.74 15.47
C ASN A 881 -21.09 23.11 16.07
N ILE A 882 -21.59 22.28 16.98
CA ILE A 882 -22.89 22.45 17.64
C ILE A 882 -22.99 23.76 18.42
N ASN A 883 -21.85 24.32 18.84
CA ASN A 883 -21.74 25.59 19.55
C ASN A 883 -21.72 26.79 18.59
N GLY A 884 -21.90 26.56 17.29
CA GLY A 884 -21.94 27.60 16.28
C GLY A 884 -23.24 28.41 16.32
N PRO A 885 -23.22 29.67 15.85
CA PRO A 885 -24.40 30.55 15.88
C PRO A 885 -25.59 30.00 15.05
N HIS A 886 -25.35 29.07 14.12
CA HIS A 886 -26.40 28.39 13.35
C HIS A 886 -27.23 27.40 14.18
N ASN A 887 -26.93 27.20 15.46
CA ASN A 887 -27.69 26.36 16.38
C ASN A 887 -27.92 27.02 17.75
N SER A 888 -27.77 28.34 17.83
CA SER A 888 -27.81 29.07 19.08
C SER A 888 -28.85 30.18 19.07
N VAL A 889 -29.54 30.38 20.19
CA VAL A 889 -30.47 31.48 20.40
C VAL A 889 -30.21 32.15 21.75
N VAL A 890 -30.40 33.47 21.85
CA VAL A 890 -30.32 34.20 23.12
C VAL A 890 -31.68 34.17 23.81
N LEU A 891 -31.71 33.74 25.06
CA LEU A 891 -32.94 33.68 25.87
C LEU A 891 -32.72 34.39 27.22
N PRO A 892 -33.77 34.96 27.83
CA PRO A 892 -33.67 35.54 29.15
C PRO A 892 -33.29 34.50 30.21
N ALA A 893 -32.35 34.85 31.07
CA ALA A 893 -31.98 34.04 32.22
C ALA A 893 -32.83 34.37 33.46
N GLN A 894 -33.31 35.62 33.56
CA GLN A 894 -34.16 36.12 34.63
C GLN A 894 -35.65 35.86 34.35
N ALA A 895 -36.40 35.42 35.35
CA ALA A 895 -37.83 35.15 35.21
C ALA A 895 -38.64 36.42 34.88
N ILE A 896 -38.33 37.54 35.54
CA ILE A 896 -39.00 38.83 35.31
C ILE A 896 -38.78 39.33 33.87
N LEU A 897 -37.59 39.16 33.31
CA LEU A 897 -37.29 39.55 31.94
C LEU A 897 -38.02 38.65 30.93
N ALA A 898 -38.03 37.33 31.15
CA ALA A 898 -38.82 36.40 30.35
C ALA A 898 -40.32 36.73 30.41
N CYS A 899 -40.80 37.13 31.58
CA CYS A 899 -42.19 37.51 31.83
C CYS A 899 -42.58 38.75 31.02
N GLU A 900 -41.79 39.82 31.08
CA GLU A 900 -42.04 41.06 30.33
C GLU A 900 -41.96 40.86 28.81
N LEU A 901 -40.96 40.09 28.36
CA LEU A 901 -40.75 39.82 26.94
C LEU A 901 -41.74 38.82 26.34
N ASN A 902 -42.49 38.05 27.12
CA ASN A 902 -43.32 36.94 26.63
C ASN A 902 -42.56 35.85 25.86
N VAL A 903 -41.34 35.52 26.31
CA VAL A 903 -40.51 34.47 25.72
C VAL A 903 -40.12 33.43 26.78
N GLN A 904 -39.72 32.24 26.36
CA GLN A 904 -39.26 31.19 27.28
C GLN A 904 -37.98 31.61 28.02
N ARG A 905 -37.86 31.21 29.29
CA ARG A 905 -36.65 31.42 30.09
C ARG A 905 -35.63 30.32 29.81
N HIS A 906 -34.35 30.68 29.69
CA HIS A 906 -33.26 29.71 29.53
C HIS A 906 -33.10 28.79 30.75
N LYS A 907 -33.10 29.35 31.97
CA LYS A 907 -32.75 28.61 33.19
C LYS A 907 -33.80 27.55 33.53
N GLY A 908 -33.45 26.28 33.33
CA GLY A 908 -34.25 25.10 33.71
C GLY A 908 -33.58 23.80 33.29
N SER A 909 -34.17 22.65 33.65
CA SER A 909 -33.69 21.34 33.23
C SER A 909 -34.28 20.93 31.87
N HIS A 910 -33.43 20.52 30.94
CA HIS A 910 -33.81 20.01 29.63
C HIS A 910 -34.68 18.74 29.73
N ASP A 911 -34.45 17.91 30.75
CA ASP A 911 -35.25 16.69 31.01
C ASP A 911 -36.71 17.01 31.36
N GLN A 912 -37.03 18.28 31.60
CA GLN A 912 -38.39 18.73 31.90
C GLN A 912 -39.01 19.51 30.73
N GLY A 913 -38.25 19.76 29.67
CA GLY A 913 -38.75 20.29 28.41
C GLY A 913 -39.52 19.24 27.61
N MET A 914 -40.52 19.68 26.84
CA MET A 914 -41.46 18.81 26.14
C MET A 914 -41.80 19.30 24.74
N ALA A 915 -41.90 18.39 23.79
CA ALA A 915 -42.39 18.59 22.42
C ALA A 915 -43.89 18.25 22.35
N LEU A 916 -44.72 19.25 22.65
CA LEU A 916 -46.15 19.06 22.90
C LEU A 916 -46.94 18.78 21.61
N ASN A 917 -46.48 19.31 20.48
CA ASN A 917 -47.15 19.18 19.18
C ASN A 917 -46.96 17.82 18.47
N ILE A 918 -46.19 16.89 19.05
CA ILE A 918 -46.02 15.54 18.49
C ILE A 918 -47.34 14.75 18.58
N ASP A 919 -48.18 15.03 19.59
CA ASP A 919 -49.54 14.49 19.69
C ASP A 919 -50.54 15.63 19.85
N GLU A 920 -51.36 15.88 18.83
CA GLU A 920 -52.37 16.94 18.85
C GLU A 920 -53.38 16.78 20.00
N ARG A 921 -53.66 15.54 20.44
CA ARG A 921 -54.58 15.29 21.57
C ARG A 921 -53.98 15.78 22.87
N VAL A 922 -52.68 15.56 23.06
CA VAL A 922 -51.93 16.06 24.22
C VAL A 922 -51.91 17.58 24.23
N LEU A 923 -51.55 18.20 23.11
CA LEU A 923 -51.50 19.66 23.00
C LEU A 923 -52.88 20.28 23.22
N SER A 924 -53.93 19.68 22.66
CA SER A 924 -55.31 20.12 22.83
C SER A 924 -55.78 19.98 24.28
N ALA A 925 -55.51 18.84 24.93
CA ALA A 925 -55.84 18.62 26.34
C ALA A 925 -55.14 19.62 27.26
N LEU A 926 -53.84 19.89 27.04
CA LEU A 926 -53.09 20.88 27.80
C LEU A 926 -53.59 22.31 27.55
N ASN A 927 -53.91 22.66 26.30
CA ASN A 927 -54.51 23.97 25.98
C ASN A 927 -55.87 24.16 26.66
N LYS A 928 -56.70 23.10 26.70
CA LYS A 928 -57.97 23.11 27.42
C LYS A 928 -57.76 23.31 28.93
N HIS A 929 -56.85 22.54 29.52
CA HIS A 929 -56.50 22.63 30.94
C HIS A 929 -56.03 24.04 31.34
N GLU A 930 -55.15 24.64 30.55
CA GLU A 930 -54.65 26.01 30.78
C GLU A 930 -55.74 27.07 30.63
N LYS A 931 -56.74 26.83 29.78
CA LYS A 931 -57.90 27.72 29.59
C LYS A 931 -58.87 27.64 30.78
N GLU A 932 -59.03 26.46 31.36
CA GLU A 932 -59.95 26.19 32.47
C GLU A 932 -59.40 26.58 33.85
N LYS A 933 -58.16 27.11 33.92
CA LYS A 933 -57.47 27.52 35.17
C LYS A 933 -57.49 26.44 36.25
N ASN A 934 -57.39 25.18 35.86
CA ASN A 934 -57.49 24.08 36.81
C ASN A 934 -56.19 24.00 37.66
N ASN A 935 -56.32 24.01 38.98
CA ASN A 935 -55.20 24.12 39.93
C ASN A 935 -54.39 22.81 40.10
N GLU A 936 -54.56 21.83 39.22
CA GLU A 936 -53.75 20.61 39.27
C GLU A 936 -52.28 20.95 39.02
N LYS A 937 -51.40 20.32 39.80
CA LYS A 937 -49.95 20.44 39.62
C LYS A 937 -49.65 20.01 38.18
N ILE A 938 -48.99 20.84 37.37
CA ILE A 938 -48.68 20.43 36.00
C ILE A 938 -47.78 19.20 35.95
N LEU A 939 -47.02 18.91 37.01
CA LEU A 939 -46.36 17.61 37.17
C LEU A 939 -47.38 16.48 37.25
N VAL A 940 -48.43 16.60 38.06
CA VAL A 940 -49.52 15.62 38.13
C VAL A 940 -50.32 15.56 36.83
N PHE A 941 -50.58 16.69 36.18
CA PHE A 941 -51.24 16.75 34.88
C PHE A 941 -50.37 16.12 33.78
N GLN A 942 -49.06 16.41 33.76
CA GLN A 942 -48.09 15.79 32.87
C GLN A 942 -48.00 14.28 33.16
N ASP A 943 -47.79 13.89 34.41
CA ASP A 943 -47.77 12.48 34.84
C ASP A 943 -49.07 11.78 34.42
N THR A 944 -50.24 12.41 34.56
CA THR A 944 -51.53 11.81 34.17
C THR A 944 -51.72 11.75 32.64
N LEU A 945 -51.31 12.77 31.89
CA LEU A 945 -51.41 12.80 30.43
C LEU A 945 -50.42 11.86 29.75
N PHE A 946 -49.24 11.67 30.35
CA PHE A 946 -48.11 11.02 29.72
C PHE A 946 -47.78 9.63 30.31
N ALA A 947 -48.27 9.26 31.50
CA ALA A 947 -48.14 7.91 32.04
C ALA A 947 -48.94 6.85 31.26
N LYS A 948 -49.88 7.26 30.38
CA LYS A 948 -50.61 6.34 29.49
C LYS A 948 -49.97 6.15 28.10
N ASN A 949 -49.01 6.98 27.67
CA ASN A 949 -48.50 7.01 26.29
C ASN A 949 -46.98 7.30 26.19
N ASN A 950 -46.09 6.45 26.73
CA ASN A 950 -44.63 6.56 26.53
C ASN A 950 -44.04 7.98 26.72
N GLY A 951 -44.39 8.67 27.83
CA GLY A 951 -44.07 10.09 28.09
C GLY A 951 -42.61 10.55 27.88
N ASN A 952 -41.66 9.62 27.82
CA ASN A 952 -40.25 9.90 27.57
C ASN A 952 -39.97 10.36 26.13
N ASP A 953 -40.77 9.91 25.16
CA ASP A 953 -40.60 10.24 23.74
C ASP A 953 -40.90 11.69 23.39
N PHE A 954 -41.72 12.34 24.21
CA PHE A 954 -42.10 13.74 24.09
C PHE A 954 -41.08 14.68 24.72
N ARG A 955 -40.02 14.18 25.37
CA ARG A 955 -38.99 15.06 25.97
C ARG A 955 -38.28 15.86 24.89
N TYR A 956 -38.01 17.14 25.14
CA TYR A 956 -37.38 18.04 24.17
C TYR A 956 -36.10 17.46 23.53
N PRO A 957 -35.13 16.93 24.29
CA PRO A 957 -33.94 16.29 23.69
C PRO A 957 -34.26 15.08 22.82
N LYS A 958 -35.20 14.22 23.23
CA LYS A 958 -35.58 13.00 22.50
C LYS A 958 -36.32 13.30 21.20
N ALA A 959 -37.25 14.26 21.26
CA ALA A 959 -37.94 14.79 20.09
C ALA A 959 -36.96 15.41 19.09
N ALA A 960 -35.99 16.20 19.57
CA ALA A 960 -34.93 16.76 18.74
C ALA A 960 -34.09 15.65 18.08
N THR A 961 -33.70 14.59 18.81
CA THR A 961 -33.01 13.40 18.25
C THR A 961 -33.80 12.77 17.11
N LYS A 962 -35.11 12.52 17.30
CA LYS A 962 -35.98 11.94 16.26
C LYS A 962 -36.04 12.83 15.02
N LEU A 963 -36.07 14.14 15.20
CA LEU A 963 -36.14 15.11 14.10
C LEU A 963 -34.85 15.11 13.27
N ILE A 964 -33.68 15.15 13.91
CA ILE A 964 -32.38 15.20 13.23
C ILE A 964 -31.89 13.84 12.72
N LYS A 965 -32.50 12.73 13.16
CA LYS A 965 -32.20 11.38 12.66
C LYS A 965 -32.26 11.29 11.14
N LYS A 966 -33.20 12.01 10.50
CA LYS A 966 -33.32 12.05 9.03
C LYS A 966 -32.07 12.58 8.33
N VAL A 967 -31.33 13.50 8.98
CA VAL A 967 -30.05 14.02 8.46
C VAL A 967 -29.01 12.91 8.49
N LYS A 968 -28.91 12.19 9.62
CA LYS A 968 -28.03 11.03 9.79
C LYS A 968 -28.32 9.95 8.74
N ASP A 969 -29.57 9.53 8.60
CA ASP A 969 -30.00 8.53 7.60
C ASP A 969 -29.65 8.95 6.17
N SER A 970 -29.79 10.24 5.86
CA SER A 970 -29.49 10.81 4.54
C SER A 970 -27.99 10.73 4.22
N VAL A 971 -27.12 11.02 5.20
CA VAL A 971 -25.67 10.88 5.03
C VAL A 971 -25.28 9.41 4.83
N GLU A 972 -25.83 8.52 5.65
CA GLU A 972 -25.53 7.08 5.60
C GLU A 972 -26.00 6.44 4.28
N LYS A 973 -27.12 6.90 3.71
CA LYS A 973 -27.57 6.53 2.36
C LYS A 973 -26.70 7.10 1.23
N GLY A 974 -25.67 7.86 1.58
CA GLY A 974 -24.74 8.44 0.61
C GLY A 974 -25.27 9.65 -0.15
N ASN A 975 -26.35 10.29 0.33
CA ASN A 975 -26.91 11.46 -0.35
C ASN A 975 -25.94 12.65 -0.42
N LEU A 976 -24.94 12.70 0.47
CA LEU A 976 -23.86 13.70 0.43
C LEU A 976 -22.65 13.24 -0.39
N CYS A 977 -22.55 11.96 -0.77
CA CYS A 977 -21.43 11.42 -1.55
C CYS A 977 -21.34 12.02 -2.96
N LYS A 978 -22.46 12.51 -3.52
CA LYS A 978 -22.48 13.24 -4.79
C LYS A 978 -21.67 14.55 -4.77
N TYR A 979 -21.25 15.01 -3.60
CA TYR A 979 -20.39 16.18 -3.41
C TYR A 979 -18.96 15.82 -2.99
N ALA A 980 -18.55 14.56 -3.12
CA ALA A 980 -17.22 14.05 -2.78
C ALA A 980 -16.06 14.90 -3.30
N ASP A 981 -16.14 15.31 -4.56
CA ASP A 981 -15.09 16.09 -5.24
C ASP A 981 -15.05 17.56 -4.78
N ASN A 982 -16.00 17.99 -3.95
CA ASN A 982 -16.08 19.36 -3.43
C ASN A 982 -16.41 19.35 -1.93
N SER A 983 -15.36 19.14 -1.12
CA SER A 983 -15.46 19.11 0.35
C SER A 983 -16.15 20.36 0.93
N LYS A 984 -15.92 21.56 0.36
CA LYS A 984 -16.57 22.80 0.83
C LYS A 984 -18.08 22.75 0.65
N LYS A 985 -18.56 22.28 -0.50
CA LYS A 985 -19.99 22.13 -0.80
C LYS A 985 -20.63 21.05 0.06
N MET A 986 -19.95 19.93 0.25
CA MET A 986 -20.41 18.84 1.12
C MET A 986 -20.61 19.31 2.57
N LYS A 987 -19.62 20.02 3.14
CA LYS A 987 -19.72 20.60 4.50
C LYS A 987 -20.85 21.60 4.61
N SER A 988 -20.99 22.48 3.62
CA SER A 988 -22.06 23.47 3.57
C SER A 988 -23.45 22.83 3.51
N GLU A 989 -23.61 21.71 2.81
CA GLU A 989 -24.91 21.02 2.71
C GLU A 989 -25.27 20.32 4.02
N PHE A 990 -24.30 19.72 4.71
CA PHE A 990 -24.52 19.15 6.03
C PHE A 990 -24.90 20.23 7.06
N GLU A 991 -24.15 21.34 7.12
CA GLU A 991 -24.48 22.48 8.00
C GLU A 991 -25.86 23.05 7.68
N LYS A 992 -26.22 23.14 6.39
CA LYS A 992 -27.55 23.60 5.95
C LYS A 992 -28.66 22.69 6.49
N GLN A 993 -28.54 21.38 6.33
CA GLN A 993 -29.53 20.43 6.85
C GLN A 993 -29.69 20.55 8.37
N MET A 994 -28.58 20.61 9.12
CA MET A 994 -28.62 20.79 10.57
C MET A 994 -29.26 22.13 10.96
N THR A 995 -28.92 23.22 10.26
CA THR A 995 -29.49 24.55 10.48
C THR A 995 -30.99 24.59 10.20
N GLU A 996 -31.47 23.91 9.15
CA GLU A 996 -32.90 23.81 8.83
C GLU A 996 -33.69 23.12 9.95
N HIS A 997 -33.13 22.05 10.53
CA HIS A 997 -33.76 21.36 11.67
C HIS A 997 -33.71 22.22 12.94
N SER A 998 -32.58 22.91 13.19
CA SER A 998 -32.48 23.88 14.27
C SER A 998 -33.52 25.00 14.14
N LYS A 999 -33.73 25.56 12.94
CA LYS A 999 -34.78 26.56 12.69
C LYS A 999 -36.18 26.04 12.94
N LYS A 1000 -36.47 24.78 12.58
CA LYS A 1000 -37.78 24.16 12.87
C LYS A 1000 -38.01 24.05 14.38
N ILE A 1001 -37.03 23.54 15.12
CA ILE A 1001 -37.08 23.44 16.58
C ILE A 1001 -37.23 24.83 17.20
N LEU A 1002 -36.48 25.82 16.72
CA LEU A 1002 -36.60 27.19 17.19
C LEU A 1002 -38.01 27.74 16.97
N GLY A 1003 -38.63 27.44 15.83
CA GLY A 1003 -40.02 27.80 15.55
C GLY A 1003 -41.00 27.19 16.55
N TYR A 1004 -40.77 25.93 16.95
CA TYR A 1004 -41.60 25.28 17.98
C TYR A 1004 -41.37 25.87 19.38
N ILE A 1005 -40.14 26.30 19.70
CA ILE A 1005 -39.83 27.02 20.95
C ILE A 1005 -40.49 28.40 20.93
N ASP A 1006 -40.38 29.15 19.84
CA ASP A 1006 -41.01 30.47 19.64
C ASP A 1006 -42.54 30.41 19.79
N SER A 1007 -43.16 29.35 19.28
CA SER A 1007 -44.62 29.13 19.39
C SER A 1007 -45.06 28.52 20.72
N PHE A 1008 -44.14 28.15 21.62
CA PHE A 1008 -44.39 27.40 22.85
C PHE A 1008 -45.04 26.01 22.62
N GLU A 1009 -44.97 25.49 21.40
CA GLU A 1009 -45.29 24.10 21.08
C GLU A 1009 -44.24 23.16 21.65
N TRP A 1010 -42.98 23.61 21.72
CA TRP A 1010 -41.90 22.93 22.42
C TRP A 1010 -41.45 23.78 23.61
N THR A 1011 -41.30 23.16 24.76
CA THR A 1011 -40.78 23.80 25.97
C THR A 1011 -39.37 23.33 26.24
N ILE A 1012 -38.47 24.26 26.61
CA ILE A 1012 -37.08 23.92 26.97
C ILE A 1012 -36.91 23.59 28.45
N ALA A 1013 -37.90 23.97 29.27
CA ALA A 1013 -37.95 23.76 30.70
C ALA A 1013 -39.39 23.64 31.21
N TRP A 1014 -39.54 23.16 32.44
CA TRP A 1014 -40.82 22.90 33.09
C TRP A 1014 -41.81 24.09 33.11
N ASP A 1015 -41.37 25.30 33.48
CA ASP A 1015 -42.23 26.49 33.61
C ASP A 1015 -42.37 27.29 32.31
N SER A 1016 -41.82 26.80 31.19
CA SER A 1016 -41.73 27.58 29.95
C SER A 1016 -43.08 28.04 29.42
N ARG A 1017 -44.14 27.21 29.55
CA ARG A 1017 -45.50 27.54 29.11
C ARG A 1017 -46.11 28.73 29.86
N ASP A 1018 -45.61 29.06 31.04
CA ASP A 1018 -46.14 30.17 31.85
C ASP A 1018 -45.84 31.51 31.19
N TYR A 1019 -44.77 31.59 30.41
CA TYR A 1019 -44.29 32.81 29.76
C TYR A 1019 -44.91 33.02 28.37
N LYS A 1020 -45.75 32.10 27.87
CA LYS A 1020 -46.42 32.28 26.56
C LYS A 1020 -47.25 33.57 26.55
N PRO A 1021 -47.37 34.30 25.44
CA PRO A 1021 -48.09 35.58 25.40
C PRO A 1021 -49.55 35.53 25.91
N SER A 1022 -50.23 34.40 25.74
CA SER A 1022 -51.62 34.19 26.19
C SER A 1022 -51.76 33.78 27.66
N SER A 1023 -50.65 33.49 28.35
CA SER A 1023 -50.66 33.15 29.78
C SER A 1023 -50.55 34.41 30.64
N LYS A 1024 -51.35 34.44 31.72
CA LYS A 1024 -51.26 35.46 32.77
C LYS A 1024 -50.30 35.09 33.90
N LEU A 1025 -49.79 33.85 33.92
CA LEU A 1025 -48.93 33.34 35.00
C LEU A 1025 -47.55 34.01 34.99
N GLY A 1026 -46.87 34.02 33.83
CA GLY A 1026 -45.58 34.69 33.69
C GLY A 1026 -44.54 34.18 34.70
N CYS A 1027 -43.96 35.08 35.50
CA CYS A 1027 -43.01 34.75 36.57
C CYS A 1027 -43.67 34.34 37.90
N CYS A 1028 -45.00 34.48 38.05
CA CYS A 1028 -45.72 34.22 39.30
C CYS A 1028 -45.14 34.96 40.53
N GLY A 1029 -44.59 36.17 40.34
CA GLY A 1029 -43.96 36.96 41.41
C GLY A 1029 -42.65 36.38 41.96
N ASN A 1030 -42.06 35.39 41.28
CA ASN A 1030 -40.87 34.68 41.74
C ASN A 1030 -39.71 34.81 40.74
N GLU A 1031 -38.48 34.89 41.25
CA GLU A 1031 -37.28 35.03 40.42
C GLU A 1031 -36.71 33.69 39.91
N GLY A 1032 -36.99 32.59 40.62
CA GLY A 1032 -36.41 31.26 40.43
C GLY A 1032 -37.44 30.16 40.22
N ILE A 1033 -37.02 29.04 39.62
CA ILE A 1033 -37.91 27.89 39.40
C ILE A 1033 -38.25 27.15 40.70
N GLU A 1034 -37.32 27.14 41.66
CA GLU A 1034 -37.53 26.52 42.98
C GLU A 1034 -38.63 27.25 43.76
N ALA A 1035 -38.54 28.58 43.85
CA ALA A 1035 -39.56 29.40 44.50
C ALA A 1035 -40.93 29.33 43.78
N LYS A 1036 -40.94 29.16 42.45
CA LYS A 1036 -42.17 28.86 41.70
C LYS A 1036 -42.78 27.49 42.01
N ARG A 1037 -41.97 26.52 42.47
CA ARG A 1037 -42.42 25.16 42.83
C ARG A 1037 -42.92 25.08 44.27
N GLU A 1038 -42.35 25.88 45.15
CA GLU A 1038 -42.80 25.99 46.53
C GLU A 1038 -44.25 26.48 46.58
N ASN A 1039 -45.07 25.82 47.39
CA ASN A 1039 -46.47 26.18 47.70
C ASN A 1039 -47.41 26.38 46.48
N ASN A 1040 -47.08 25.76 45.32
CA ASN A 1040 -47.90 25.84 44.10
C ASN A 1040 -48.02 27.26 43.51
N ASN A 1041 -46.97 28.07 43.62
CA ASN A 1041 -46.93 29.44 43.09
C ASN A 1041 -47.25 29.55 41.58
N ARG A 1042 -47.14 28.47 40.81
CA ARG A 1042 -47.54 28.41 39.40
C ARG A 1042 -49.03 28.66 39.12
N ALA A 1043 -49.90 28.62 40.12
CA ALA A 1043 -51.31 28.99 39.97
C ALA A 1043 -51.57 30.52 40.05
N LEU A 1044 -50.57 31.30 40.47
CA LEU A 1044 -50.70 32.73 40.66
C LEU A 1044 -50.38 33.49 39.37
N GLU A 1045 -51.26 34.42 39.00
CA GLU A 1045 -50.98 35.38 37.94
C GLU A 1045 -49.78 36.26 38.34
N CYS A 1046 -49.05 36.77 37.36
CA CYS A 1046 -47.97 37.70 37.62
C CYS A 1046 -48.53 38.94 38.33
N PRO A 1047 -48.02 39.32 39.52
CA PRO A 1047 -48.56 40.45 40.28
C PRO A 1047 -48.40 41.79 39.56
N ASP A 1048 -47.40 41.88 38.66
CA ASP A 1048 -47.09 43.08 37.90
C ASP A 1048 -47.74 43.09 36.50
N GLU A 1049 -48.74 42.22 36.26
CA GLU A 1049 -49.41 42.07 34.94
C GLU A 1049 -48.44 41.87 33.76
N ARG A 1050 -47.27 41.27 34.05
CA ARG A 1050 -46.15 41.07 33.11
C ARG A 1050 -45.45 42.36 32.65
N ASN A 1051 -45.60 43.45 33.37
CA ASN A 1051 -44.81 44.66 33.18
C ASN A 1051 -43.92 44.87 34.41
N HIS A 1052 -42.65 44.48 34.32
CA HIS A 1052 -41.71 44.57 35.44
C HIS A 1052 -40.87 45.85 35.40
N GLU A 1053 -41.32 46.86 34.66
CA GLU A 1053 -40.66 48.15 34.50
C GLU A 1053 -39.22 48.06 33.94
N LEU A 1054 -38.90 46.98 33.20
CA LEU A 1054 -37.57 46.81 32.59
C LEU A 1054 -37.41 47.61 31.28
N GLY A 1055 -38.50 48.21 30.79
CA GLY A 1055 -38.53 49.04 29.59
C GLY A 1055 -38.26 48.26 28.29
N LYS A 1056 -38.46 46.94 28.30
CA LYS A 1056 -38.26 46.05 27.14
C LYS A 1056 -39.57 45.77 26.41
N GLY A 1057 -40.68 45.76 27.14
CA GLY A 1057 -42.01 45.49 26.58
C GLY A 1057 -42.15 44.08 26.01
N LYS A 1058 -43.27 43.82 25.34
CA LYS A 1058 -43.60 42.49 24.77
C LYS A 1058 -42.76 42.22 23.52
N PHE A 1059 -42.16 41.04 23.43
CA PHE A 1059 -41.55 40.58 22.19
C PHE A 1059 -42.62 40.17 21.18
N ASN A 1060 -42.66 40.89 20.06
CA ASN A 1060 -43.60 40.66 18.96
C ASN A 1060 -42.91 40.21 17.66
N SER A 1061 -41.62 39.88 17.72
CA SER A 1061 -40.86 39.33 16.59
C SER A 1061 -40.70 37.82 16.75
N LYS A 1062 -40.04 37.15 15.80
CA LYS A 1062 -39.70 35.72 15.92
C LYS A 1062 -38.29 35.56 16.47
N LEU A 1063 -38.06 34.50 17.25
CA LEU A 1063 -36.70 34.10 17.62
C LEU A 1063 -35.87 33.77 16.38
N GLU A 1064 -34.61 34.20 16.38
CA GLU A 1064 -33.67 33.97 15.28
C GLU A 1064 -32.36 33.34 15.78
N LEU A 1065 -31.80 32.43 15.00
CA LEU A 1065 -30.52 31.80 15.32
C LEU A 1065 -29.36 32.78 15.14
N GLY A 1066 -28.55 32.92 16.18
CA GLY A 1066 -27.27 33.62 16.14
C GLY A 1066 -27.35 35.13 15.89
N LYS A 1067 -28.52 35.75 16.05
CA LYS A 1067 -28.73 37.20 15.90
C LYS A 1067 -28.82 37.93 17.23
#